data_AF-A0A931CE70-F1
#
_entry.id   AF-A0A931CE70-F1
#
_cell.length_a   1.000
_cell.length_b   1.000
_cell.length_c   1.000
_cell.angle_alpha   90.00
_cell.angle_beta   90.00
_cell.angle_gamma   90.00
#
_symmetry.space_group_name_H-M   'P 1'
#
loop_
_entity.id
_entity.type
_entity.pdbx_description
1 polymer ?
#
loop_
_entity_poly.entity_id
_entity_poly.type
_entity_poly.pdbx_seq_one_letter_code
_entity_poly.pdbx_strand_id
1 'polypeptide(L)'
;MSKRSIAAFLAVLLGLAGVAVTTAASAADTLLSQGKPALASSQEGADVGAEKAFDGDAGTRWSSQFADPQWIRVDLGAAATISRVVLQWEGAYGKAYQIQTSADGATWTTVHSQANGAGGTETIDVTGSGRYVRLNGTARNSGYGYSLYEFKVYGGSAPTGACTTNAAQGKPATASSSEGADVGPDKAVDGNTATRWSSQFADPQWIRVDLGATTAICRVVLRWEGAYARAYQIQTSADGATWTTVHSQANGAGGTETIEVTGSGRYVRLNGTARASGYGYSLWEFQVLTARPPTTEPPAEEGDFTTVWTDTFDGAANTSPSTANWIRRTGTQYPGGAANWGTGSVETASDSTANVYLDGNGKLNIKAIRDGSGKWTSGRIETQRTDFAPQRGELLKFTAVLKQPDVANAAGYWPGFRATGAAYRGNYTNWPGVGETDIMTGVNGRNQLSQALHCGTAPGGPCNEYDGRSSGFASCTGCQTGFHEYTQVIDRTKTDEEIRFYLDGRQTWVVRESQVGVAAWEAAVHHGFYLRFDLAIGGSLPNAIAGFTTPVPGTTSGGVLSVDSVTVSRKAGATAPAMTDPPVPAGPSVVKVTGSQGNWQLTVNGTPWEVKGMTYGPPQAAADGYMRDLKNMGVNTIRIWGPDANTPLLLDTAARHGIKVVVGLWLNHGADYVNDTAYKTAVKAEIVAKVNELKGRSGVLLWDVGNEVILEMQNYGLSAEVVEARRVAYAKFVNEVAVAIHAADANHPVTSTDAYTHAWTYYKPHAPALDLLAVNSYGAIDTVKRDWIAGGYTKPYILTEGGPAGEWEVPNDVNGVPNEPSDLAKKAGYTYSWNAIKGHPGVALGATEFHYGLENDFGGVWLNTTTGGWRRLGYHAMRQAYTGQVAPNTPPEITAMTVGNQTAVPAGGTFTVSATATDPQGDLIRYNLMASDKHITANRGLRHLEFTQTGNGQFTVRAPEALGVWKVYVYAYDGHGNVGIEQRSFKVVPPTVAGTNLARGRTVTASSHQPTGTNGPQLPSYAVDGDYGTRWASEWVDTAWLQVDLGSVQSFNHVQLAWEAAYATAYTVQTSADGSNWTTVYSTSSGNGGFDQLNVSGSGRYVRVNGSARATSYGYSLYELGVYRG
;
A
#
# COMPACT_ATOMS: atom_id res chain seq x y z
N MET A 1 -38.21 51.45 -15.33
CA MET A 1 -37.19 52.37 -14.75
C MET A 1 -35.86 51.60 -14.68
N SER A 2 -34.64 52.11 -14.82
CA SER A 2 -34.05 53.27 -15.54
C SER A 2 -32.80 53.77 -14.77
N LYS A 3 -31.59 53.36 -15.21
CA LYS A 3 -30.31 54.13 -15.14
C LYS A 3 -29.73 54.35 -13.70
N ARG A 4 -28.46 54.73 -13.45
CA ARG A 4 -27.17 54.98 -14.18
C ARG A 4 -26.06 54.95 -13.08
N SER A 5 -24.74 54.80 -13.25
CA SER A 5 -23.74 54.58 -14.33
C SER A 5 -22.65 53.62 -13.74
N ILE A 6 -21.54 53.15 -14.34
CA ILE A 6 -20.69 53.44 -15.53
C ILE A 6 -19.75 54.67 -15.43
N ALA A 7 -18.49 54.45 -15.00
CA ALA A 7 -17.30 55.22 -15.42
C ALA A 7 -16.00 54.41 -15.14
N ALA A 8 -15.02 54.48 -16.05
CA ALA A 8 -13.67 53.90 -15.91
C ALA A 8 -12.67 54.78 -16.67
N PHE A 9 -11.38 54.74 -16.32
CA PHE A 9 -10.31 55.37 -17.12
C PHE A 9 -8.97 54.62 -17.01
N LEU A 10 -8.18 54.67 -18.08
CA LEU A 10 -6.86 54.06 -18.25
C LEU A 10 -5.73 55.05 -17.91
N ALA A 11 -4.56 54.54 -17.49
CA ALA A 11 -3.28 54.86 -18.14
C ALA A 11 -2.16 53.87 -17.74
N VAL A 12 -1.39 53.45 -18.75
CA VAL A 12 -0.23 52.53 -18.69
C VAL A 12 1.07 53.32 -18.39
N LEU A 13 2.05 52.75 -17.65
CA LEU A 13 3.45 52.68 -18.12
C LEU A 13 4.39 51.75 -17.32
N LEU A 14 5.40 51.23 -18.03
CA LEU A 14 6.58 50.41 -17.70
C LEU A 14 7.00 50.20 -16.21
N GLY A 15 7.05 48.94 -15.79
CA GLY A 15 8.22 48.06 -16.00
C GLY A 15 9.43 48.15 -15.04
N LEU A 16 9.62 47.10 -14.23
CA LEU A 16 10.95 46.60 -13.83
C LEU A 16 10.87 45.12 -13.42
N ALA A 17 11.72 44.27 -14.00
CA ALA A 17 11.69 42.81 -13.77
C ALA A 17 12.50 42.43 -12.53
N GLY A 18 11.85 42.37 -11.36
CA GLY A 18 12.43 41.77 -10.16
C GLY A 18 12.37 40.25 -10.22
N VAL A 19 13.52 39.58 -10.14
CA VAL A 19 13.58 38.12 -9.98
C VAL A 19 13.12 37.75 -8.58
N ALA A 20 11.84 37.41 -8.43
CA ALA A 20 11.29 36.89 -7.19
C ALA A 20 11.83 35.48 -6.95
N VAL A 21 12.80 35.35 -6.03
CA VAL A 21 13.23 34.04 -5.51
C VAL A 21 12.06 33.45 -4.73
N THR A 22 11.42 32.43 -5.31
CA THR A 22 10.36 31.67 -4.64
C THR A 22 10.95 30.84 -3.50
N THR A 23 10.97 31.40 -2.30
CA THR A 23 11.23 30.64 -1.07
C THR A 23 10.19 29.52 -0.96
N ALA A 24 10.66 28.27 -0.77
CA ALA A 24 9.75 27.15 -0.55
C ALA A 24 8.86 27.41 0.66
N ALA A 25 7.56 27.18 0.52
CA ALA A 25 6.63 27.29 1.64
C ALA A 25 6.93 26.21 2.68
N SER A 26 7.12 26.60 3.93
CA SER A 26 7.18 25.65 5.04
C SER A 26 5.84 24.91 5.18
N ALA A 27 5.86 23.68 5.67
CA ALA A 27 4.67 23.05 6.20
C ALA A 27 4.09 23.92 7.34
N ALA A 28 2.75 23.96 7.44
CA ALA A 28 2.07 24.68 8.51
C ALA A 28 2.19 23.92 9.85
N ASP A 29 2.41 24.65 10.95
CA ASP A 29 2.58 24.04 12.27
C ASP A 29 1.30 23.32 12.73
N THR A 30 1.44 22.10 13.24
CA THR A 30 0.32 21.37 13.84
C THR A 30 0.08 21.85 15.27
N LEU A 31 -1.18 22.01 15.68
CA LEU A 31 -1.54 22.26 17.08
C LEU A 31 -1.40 20.95 17.89
N LEU A 32 -0.45 20.92 18.82
CA LEU A 32 -0.05 19.73 19.56
C LEU A 32 -0.72 19.59 20.93
N SER A 33 -1.13 20.70 21.56
CA SER A 33 -1.61 20.70 22.96
C SER A 33 -3.11 20.48 23.15
N GLN A 34 -3.94 20.56 22.10
CA GLN A 34 -5.40 20.49 22.29
C GLN A 34 -5.87 19.09 22.74
N GLY A 35 -6.75 19.04 23.73
CA GLY A 35 -7.29 17.81 24.32
C GLY A 35 -6.28 16.95 25.09
N LYS A 36 -5.09 17.50 25.42
CA LYS A 36 -4.00 16.75 26.04
C LYS A 36 -4.06 16.78 27.57
N PRO A 37 -3.50 15.77 28.27
CA PRO A 37 -3.38 15.78 29.73
C PRO A 37 -2.58 16.99 30.22
N ALA A 38 -3.16 17.73 31.16
CA ALA A 38 -2.59 18.94 31.73
C ALA A 38 -2.34 18.79 33.23
N LEU A 39 -1.44 19.63 33.76
CA LEU A 39 -1.21 19.77 35.20
C LEU A 39 -0.75 21.19 35.51
N ALA A 40 -1.15 21.73 36.66
CA ALA A 40 -0.70 23.03 37.16
C ALA A 40 -0.16 22.93 38.59
N SER A 41 0.56 23.95 39.04
CA SER A 41 1.02 24.09 40.43
C SER A 41 -0.13 24.29 41.42
N SER A 42 -1.25 24.84 40.97
CA SER A 42 -2.48 25.00 41.74
C SER A 42 -3.68 25.32 40.83
N GLN A 43 -4.88 25.32 41.41
CA GLN A 43 -6.07 25.91 40.83
C GLN A 43 -6.87 26.68 41.89
N GLU A 44 -7.59 27.72 41.48
CA GLU A 44 -8.43 28.58 42.35
C GLU A 44 -9.71 27.85 42.83
N GLY A 45 -10.36 27.11 41.92
CA GLY A 45 -11.60 26.36 42.14
C GLY A 45 -11.65 25.07 41.30
N ALA A 46 -12.71 24.28 41.47
CA ALA A 46 -12.88 22.99 40.75
C ALA A 46 -13.34 23.16 39.29
N ASP A 47 -13.80 24.36 38.93
CA ASP A 47 -14.31 24.80 37.64
C ASP A 47 -13.23 25.37 36.71
N VAL A 48 -12.04 25.64 37.23
CA VAL A 48 -10.92 26.32 36.56
C VAL A 48 -9.63 25.48 36.57
N GLY A 49 -9.79 24.18 36.26
CA GLY A 49 -8.71 23.19 36.21
C GLY A 49 -7.68 23.44 35.11
N ALA A 50 -6.56 22.71 35.15
CA ALA A 50 -5.46 22.90 34.21
C ALA A 50 -5.82 22.49 32.78
N GLU A 51 -6.73 21.54 32.61
CA GLU A 51 -7.27 21.09 31.33
C GLU A 51 -8.02 22.20 30.58
N LYS A 52 -8.51 23.22 31.30
CA LYS A 52 -9.26 24.37 30.75
C LYS A 52 -8.43 25.41 30.01
N ALA A 53 -7.11 25.23 29.94
CA ALA A 53 -6.25 25.98 29.02
C ALA A 53 -5.93 25.18 27.74
N PHE A 54 -6.54 24.02 27.52
CA PHE A 54 -6.20 23.10 26.42
C PHE A 54 -7.40 22.39 25.77
N ASP A 55 -8.65 22.63 26.18
CA ASP A 55 -9.81 21.97 25.56
C ASP A 55 -10.25 22.64 24.25
N GLY A 56 -9.82 23.88 24.00
CA GLY A 56 -10.14 24.67 22.81
C GLY A 56 -11.38 25.55 22.96
N ASP A 57 -12.08 25.52 24.10
CA ASP A 57 -13.22 26.39 24.37
C ASP A 57 -12.75 27.67 25.09
N ALA A 58 -12.65 28.76 24.32
CA ALA A 58 -12.31 30.09 24.83
C ALA A 58 -13.37 30.69 25.80
N GLY A 59 -14.48 29.99 26.06
CA GLY A 59 -15.39 30.28 27.17
C GLY A 59 -14.94 29.74 28.54
N THR A 60 -13.94 28.84 28.58
CA THR A 60 -13.39 28.25 29.82
C THR A 60 -11.95 28.72 30.07
N ARG A 61 -11.44 28.57 31.30
CA ARG A 61 -10.09 29.03 31.68
C ARG A 61 -9.47 28.20 32.80
N TRP A 62 -8.14 28.08 32.81
CA TRP A 62 -7.40 27.77 34.03
C TRP A 62 -7.23 29.04 34.88
N SER A 63 -7.23 28.89 36.22
CA SER A 63 -6.94 29.96 37.17
C SER A 63 -6.08 29.46 38.32
N SER A 64 -4.93 30.07 38.59
CA SER A 64 -4.05 29.69 39.71
C SER A 64 -4.46 30.30 41.05
N GLN A 65 -3.96 29.72 42.15
CA GLN A 65 -3.90 30.41 43.44
C GLN A 65 -3.04 31.69 43.35
N PHE A 66 -3.28 32.66 44.25
CA PHE A 66 -2.82 34.05 44.13
C PHE A 66 -1.37 34.25 44.63
N ALA A 67 -0.43 33.44 44.16
CA ALA A 67 0.97 33.43 44.56
C ALA A 67 1.94 33.46 43.36
N ASP A 68 3.23 33.63 43.65
CA ASP A 68 4.32 33.58 42.67
C ASP A 68 5.46 32.68 43.21
N PRO A 69 6.11 31.85 42.39
CA PRO A 69 5.73 31.50 41.01
C PRO A 69 4.52 30.57 40.95
N GLN A 70 3.93 30.41 39.76
CA GLN A 70 2.94 29.37 39.43
C GLN A 70 3.21 28.84 38.01
N TRP A 71 2.88 27.59 37.73
CA TRP A 71 3.08 26.99 36.41
C TRP A 71 1.89 26.16 35.96
N ILE A 72 1.75 26.05 34.64
CA ILE A 72 0.84 25.13 33.95
C ILE A 72 1.59 24.42 32.83
N ARG A 73 1.43 23.10 32.73
CA ARG A 73 2.09 22.24 31.74
C ARG A 73 1.10 21.34 31.02
N VAL A 74 1.46 20.97 29.79
CA VAL A 74 0.79 19.93 28.99
C VAL A 74 1.74 18.76 28.75
N ASP A 75 1.20 17.53 28.73
CA ASP A 75 1.84 16.32 28.21
C ASP A 75 1.38 16.09 26.77
N LEU A 76 2.26 16.29 25.80
CA LEU A 76 1.93 16.10 24.38
C LEU A 76 1.72 14.61 24.03
N GLY A 77 2.06 13.70 24.93
CA GLY A 77 1.97 12.23 24.80
C GLY A 77 3.28 11.60 24.30
N ALA A 78 4.02 12.31 23.46
CA ALA A 78 5.33 11.93 22.94
C ALA A 78 6.21 13.18 22.82
N ALA A 79 7.53 13.00 22.59
CA ALA A 79 8.42 14.11 22.31
C ALA A 79 8.10 14.75 20.95
N ALA A 80 7.95 16.07 20.93
CA ALA A 80 7.69 16.86 19.74
C ALA A 80 8.75 17.98 19.58
N THR A 81 8.93 18.45 18.36
CA THR A 81 9.53 19.77 18.09
C THR A 81 8.48 20.85 18.33
N ILE A 82 8.88 21.96 18.93
CA ILE A 82 8.02 23.09 19.25
C ILE A 82 8.54 24.31 18.47
N SER A 83 7.70 24.86 17.59
CA SER A 83 8.01 26.03 16.75
C SER A 83 7.35 27.31 17.24
N ARG A 84 6.17 27.21 17.89
CA ARG A 84 5.40 28.38 18.35
C ARG A 84 4.53 28.04 19.56
N VAL A 85 4.31 29.03 20.41
CA VAL A 85 3.32 29.02 21.49
C VAL A 85 2.38 30.21 21.30
N VAL A 86 1.09 30.01 21.56
CA VAL A 86 0.11 31.10 21.66
C VAL A 86 -0.57 31.00 23.02
N LEU A 87 -0.40 32.06 23.81
CA LEU A 87 -1.06 32.23 25.11
C LEU A 87 -2.29 33.12 24.90
N GLN A 88 -3.47 32.70 25.37
CA GLN A 88 -4.67 33.52 25.36
C GLN A 88 -5.06 33.82 26.81
N TRP A 89 -4.51 34.92 27.31
CA TRP A 89 -4.71 35.37 28.69
C TRP A 89 -6.09 36.01 28.92
N GLU A 90 -6.55 35.89 30.15
CA GLU A 90 -7.60 36.74 30.73
C GLU A 90 -6.96 38.03 31.30
N GLY A 91 -7.73 38.92 31.93
CA GLY A 91 -7.20 40.13 32.59
C GLY A 91 -6.16 39.85 33.69
N ALA A 92 -6.21 38.71 34.36
CA ALA A 92 -5.20 38.28 35.33
C ALA A 92 -4.03 37.50 34.67
N TYR A 93 -3.19 38.24 33.93
CA TYR A 93 -2.07 37.67 33.17
C TYR A 93 -0.71 37.70 33.88
N GLY A 94 0.24 36.92 33.37
CA GLY A 94 1.63 36.92 33.82
C GLY A 94 2.42 38.11 33.27
N LYS A 95 2.87 39.02 34.15
CA LYS A 95 3.75 40.13 33.78
C LYS A 95 5.18 39.64 33.47
N ALA A 96 5.67 38.63 34.19
CA ALA A 96 6.91 37.94 33.87
C ALA A 96 6.72 36.43 33.89
N TYR A 97 7.17 35.73 32.84
CA TYR A 97 7.03 34.29 32.70
C TYR A 97 8.12 33.69 31.81
N GLN A 98 8.23 32.36 31.83
CA GLN A 98 9.10 31.57 30.96
C GLN A 98 8.30 30.50 30.24
N ILE A 99 8.59 30.25 28.97
CA ILE A 99 8.18 29.02 28.29
C ILE A 99 9.34 28.04 28.39
N GLN A 100 9.05 26.82 28.83
CA GLN A 100 10.06 25.79 29.07
C GLN A 100 9.61 24.45 28.50
N THR A 101 10.54 23.68 27.93
CA THR A 101 10.30 22.31 27.47
C THR A 101 11.01 21.29 28.37
N SER A 102 10.53 20.05 28.34
CA SER A 102 11.08 18.96 29.14
C SER A 102 10.79 17.59 28.49
N ALA A 103 11.69 16.63 28.68
CA ALA A 103 11.51 15.24 28.23
C ALA A 103 10.84 14.35 29.31
N ASP A 104 11.13 14.62 30.58
CA ASP A 104 10.73 13.82 31.75
C ASP A 104 9.61 14.45 32.59
N GLY A 105 9.35 15.75 32.42
CA GLY A 105 8.43 16.56 33.21
C GLY A 105 9.03 17.11 34.51
N ALA A 106 10.30 16.80 34.80
CA ALA A 106 11.02 17.15 36.03
C ALA A 106 12.20 18.10 35.77
N THR A 107 12.95 17.87 34.70
CA THR A 107 14.10 18.67 34.24
C THR A 107 13.65 19.59 33.12
N TRP A 108 13.83 20.91 33.27
CA TRP A 108 13.22 21.92 32.40
C TRP A 108 14.25 22.85 31.74
N THR A 109 14.17 22.98 30.42
CA THR A 109 14.98 23.90 29.61
C THR A 109 14.13 25.11 29.20
N THR A 110 14.59 26.32 29.50
CA THR A 110 13.91 27.55 29.09
C THR A 110 14.13 27.83 27.60
N VAL A 111 13.05 27.88 26.82
CA VAL A 111 13.08 28.21 25.37
C VAL A 111 12.65 29.64 25.08
N HIS A 112 11.96 30.29 26.02
CA HIS A 112 11.62 31.73 25.96
C HIS A 112 11.49 32.33 27.36
N SER A 113 11.76 33.62 27.51
CA SER A 113 11.56 34.38 28.76
C SER A 113 11.02 35.77 28.48
N GLN A 114 9.90 36.11 29.09
CA GLN A 114 9.24 37.41 28.97
C GLN A 114 9.26 38.13 30.32
N ALA A 115 9.71 39.38 30.35
CA ALA A 115 9.85 40.17 31.58
C ALA A 115 8.77 41.26 31.76
N ASN A 116 8.07 41.62 30.67
CA ASN A 116 6.95 42.56 30.67
C ASN A 116 5.90 42.07 29.65
N GLY A 117 5.14 41.02 29.99
CA GLY A 117 3.97 40.58 29.24
C GLY A 117 2.94 41.70 29.13
N ALA A 118 2.16 41.69 28.06
CA ALA A 118 1.08 42.64 27.78
C ALA A 118 -0.32 42.05 28.04
N GLY A 119 -0.43 40.72 28.11
CA GLY A 119 -1.70 40.02 28.23
C GLY A 119 -2.47 39.94 26.90
N GLY A 120 -3.74 39.53 26.96
CA GLY A 120 -4.52 39.22 25.76
C GLY A 120 -3.98 37.98 25.03
N THR A 121 -3.95 38.01 23.69
CA THR A 121 -3.33 36.93 22.91
C THR A 121 -1.87 37.25 22.59
N GLU A 122 -0.94 36.50 23.17
CA GLU A 122 0.50 36.61 22.95
C GLU A 122 0.98 35.42 22.11
N THR A 123 1.46 35.70 20.89
CA THR A 123 2.09 34.72 19.99
C THR A 123 3.60 34.79 20.13
N ILE A 124 4.22 33.65 20.42
CA ILE A 124 5.64 33.52 20.75
C ILE A 124 6.24 32.42 19.86
N ASP A 125 7.06 32.79 18.89
CA ASP A 125 7.87 31.81 18.16
C ASP A 125 8.98 31.30 19.08
N VAL A 126 9.21 29.99 19.08
CA VAL A 126 10.16 29.31 19.97
C VAL A 126 10.96 28.27 19.18
N THR A 127 12.06 27.78 19.74
CA THR A 127 12.78 26.65 19.16
C THR A 127 13.23 25.73 20.28
N GLY A 128 12.72 24.50 20.25
CA GLY A 128 13.08 23.47 21.21
C GLY A 128 12.30 22.18 20.98
N SER A 129 12.54 21.20 21.84
CA SER A 129 11.82 19.94 21.83
C SER A 129 11.52 19.45 23.25
N GLY A 130 10.50 18.61 23.37
CA GLY A 130 10.10 18.01 24.64
C GLY A 130 8.81 17.20 24.49
N ARG A 131 8.55 16.33 25.46
CA ARG A 131 7.23 15.71 25.66
C ARG A 131 6.31 16.65 26.44
N TYR A 132 6.90 17.44 27.34
CA TYR A 132 6.20 18.39 28.16
C TYR A 132 6.59 19.82 27.77
N VAL A 133 5.59 20.70 27.74
CA VAL A 133 5.77 22.15 27.58
C VAL A 133 5.04 22.83 28.72
N ARG A 134 5.66 23.82 29.37
CA ARG A 134 5.04 24.60 30.44
C ARG A 134 5.24 26.10 30.27
N LEU A 135 4.26 26.84 30.77
CA LEU A 135 4.44 28.22 31.20
C LEU A 135 4.81 28.21 32.68
N ASN A 136 5.87 28.91 33.04
CA ASN A 136 6.30 29.16 34.41
C ASN A 136 6.20 30.67 34.69
N GLY A 137 5.11 31.09 35.32
CA GLY A 137 4.86 32.46 35.74
C GLY A 137 5.68 32.82 36.97
N THR A 138 6.31 34.00 36.93
CA THR A 138 7.27 34.48 37.95
C THR A 138 6.92 35.85 38.55
N ALA A 139 6.07 36.64 37.87
CA ALA A 139 5.37 37.78 38.45
C ALA A 139 4.02 38.00 37.76
N ARG A 140 2.95 38.17 38.55
CA ARG A 140 1.59 38.49 38.06
C ARG A 140 1.44 39.99 37.74
N ASN A 141 0.51 40.33 36.85
CA ASN A 141 0.16 41.71 36.55
C ASN A 141 -0.83 42.34 37.55
N SER A 142 -1.59 41.53 38.28
CA SER A 142 -2.61 41.97 39.24
C SER A 142 -2.50 41.21 40.58
N GLY A 143 -3.40 41.50 41.53
CA GLY A 143 -3.47 40.78 42.81
C GLY A 143 -4.04 39.36 42.72
N TYR A 144 -4.75 39.03 41.63
CA TYR A 144 -5.34 37.71 41.37
C TYR A 144 -4.28 36.71 40.87
N GLY A 145 -4.66 35.46 40.59
CA GLY A 145 -3.77 34.42 40.07
C GLY A 145 -3.32 34.64 38.61
N TYR A 146 -2.69 33.62 38.02
CA TYR A 146 -2.48 33.52 36.57
C TYR A 146 -3.73 32.89 35.93
N SER A 147 -4.22 33.46 34.83
CA SER A 147 -5.49 33.09 34.22
C SER A 147 -5.37 33.00 32.69
N LEU A 148 -5.57 31.80 32.14
CA LEU A 148 -5.44 31.49 30.72
C LEU A 148 -6.71 30.83 30.19
N TYR A 149 -7.30 31.40 29.14
CA TYR A 149 -8.34 30.75 28.34
C TYR A 149 -7.76 29.60 27.51
N GLU A 150 -6.59 29.79 26.87
CA GLU A 150 -5.95 28.77 26.03
C GLU A 150 -4.42 28.90 26.04
N PHE A 151 -3.71 27.77 25.93
CA PHE A 151 -2.26 27.64 25.80
C PHE A 151 -1.96 26.67 24.65
N LYS A 152 -1.89 27.24 23.45
CA LYS A 152 -1.76 26.50 22.19
C LYS A 152 -0.28 26.30 21.85
N VAL A 153 0.18 25.05 21.87
CA VAL A 153 1.55 24.65 21.57
C VAL A 153 1.59 24.10 20.15
N TYR A 154 2.41 24.68 19.28
CA TYR A 154 2.51 24.35 17.87
C TYR A 154 3.87 23.73 17.51
N GLY A 155 3.87 22.81 16.55
CA GLY A 155 5.08 22.19 16.00
C GLY A 155 4.80 20.90 15.24
N GLY A 156 5.65 19.89 15.42
CA GLY A 156 5.54 18.59 14.76
C GLY A 156 6.24 17.45 15.51
N SER A 157 6.04 16.21 15.06
CA SER A 157 6.66 15.02 15.67
C SER A 157 8.18 15.13 15.66
N ALA A 158 8.83 14.89 16.81
CA ALA A 158 10.29 14.78 16.84
C ALA A 158 10.72 13.48 16.12
N PRO A 159 11.84 13.47 15.37
CA PRO A 159 12.38 12.25 14.79
C PRO A 159 12.81 11.30 15.93
N THR A 160 12.15 10.14 16.03
CA THR A 160 12.32 9.17 17.14
C THR A 160 13.55 8.26 17.00
N GLY A 161 14.36 8.44 15.96
CA GLY A 161 15.60 7.69 15.75
C GLY A 161 16.79 8.26 16.52
N ALA A 162 17.54 7.40 17.23
CA ALA A 162 18.70 7.81 18.01
C ALA A 162 19.80 8.44 17.12
N CYS A 163 20.25 9.66 17.47
CA CYS A 163 21.27 10.41 16.74
C CYS A 163 22.66 9.79 16.88
N THR A 164 22.99 8.84 15.97
CA THR A 164 24.14 7.93 16.10
C THR A 164 24.92 7.72 14.80
N THR A 165 24.31 7.88 13.62
CA THR A 165 24.96 7.62 12.33
C THR A 165 25.78 8.84 11.88
N ASN A 166 27.11 8.73 11.80
CA ASN A 166 27.98 9.83 11.34
C ASN A 166 27.98 9.96 9.82
N ALA A 167 27.09 10.79 9.28
CA ALA A 167 26.96 11.04 7.86
C ALA A 167 28.15 11.81 7.24
N ALA A 168 29.01 12.43 8.06
CA ALA A 168 30.24 13.08 7.60
C ALA A 168 31.40 12.10 7.34
N GLN A 169 31.36 10.88 7.88
CA GLN A 169 32.52 9.99 7.84
C GLN A 169 32.88 9.57 6.41
N GLY A 170 34.17 9.71 6.06
CA GLY A 170 34.71 9.40 4.73
C GLY A 170 34.24 10.34 3.61
N LYS A 171 33.58 11.47 3.92
CA LYS A 171 33.02 12.39 2.94
C LYS A 171 34.03 13.46 2.48
N PRO A 172 33.87 14.03 1.27
CA PRO A 172 34.66 15.18 0.84
C PRO A 172 34.50 16.38 1.78
N ALA A 173 35.60 16.82 2.39
CA ALA A 173 35.65 18.01 3.22
C ALA A 173 36.56 19.09 2.61
N THR A 174 36.21 20.36 2.83
CA THR A 174 37.06 21.51 2.47
C THR A 174 37.08 22.52 3.62
N ALA A 175 38.16 23.26 3.76
CA ALA A 175 38.30 24.30 4.78
C ALA A 175 38.77 25.64 4.19
N SER A 176 38.62 26.70 4.97
CA SER A 176 39.18 28.02 4.69
C SER A 176 40.72 28.05 4.59
N SER A 177 41.42 27.16 5.30
CA SER A 177 42.87 26.98 5.24
C SER A 177 43.30 25.65 5.86
N SER A 178 44.60 25.34 5.78
CA SER A 178 45.26 24.33 6.60
C SER A 178 46.69 24.80 6.94
N GLU A 179 47.30 24.32 8.03
CA GLU A 179 48.70 24.62 8.37
C GLU A 179 49.70 23.90 7.44
N GLY A 180 49.36 22.70 6.99
CA GLY A 180 50.17 21.87 6.10
C GLY A 180 49.35 20.71 5.52
N ALA A 181 49.97 19.90 4.64
CA ALA A 181 49.29 18.80 3.95
C ALA A 181 48.79 17.70 4.91
N ASP A 182 49.53 17.43 5.98
CA ASP A 182 49.25 16.35 6.94
C ASP A 182 48.07 16.66 7.89
N VAL A 183 47.56 17.90 7.88
CA VAL A 183 46.44 18.39 8.71
C VAL A 183 45.31 18.99 7.87
N GLY A 184 45.05 18.37 6.72
CA GLY A 184 43.96 18.71 5.81
C GLY A 184 42.55 18.51 6.41
N PRO A 185 41.50 19.06 5.77
CA PRO A 185 40.12 18.97 6.25
C PRO A 185 39.54 17.55 6.22
N ASP A 186 40.09 16.66 5.41
CA ASP A 186 39.79 15.23 5.41
C ASP A 186 40.12 14.56 6.76
N LYS A 187 41.15 15.05 7.45
CA LYS A 187 41.64 14.55 8.75
C LYS A 187 40.75 14.87 9.95
N ALA A 188 39.60 15.51 9.74
CA ALA A 188 38.56 15.69 10.75
C ALA A 188 37.26 14.94 10.39
N VAL A 189 37.27 14.13 9.33
CA VAL A 189 36.11 13.33 8.91
C VAL A 189 36.47 11.90 8.50
N ASP A 190 37.71 11.45 8.74
CA ASP A 190 38.15 10.09 8.42
C ASP A 190 37.74 9.05 9.50
N GLY A 191 37.28 9.50 10.68
CA GLY A 191 36.92 8.64 11.80
C GLY A 191 38.09 8.23 12.69
N ASN A 192 39.31 8.69 12.41
CA ASN A 192 40.51 8.36 13.16
C ASN A 192 40.90 9.50 14.11
N THR A 193 40.62 9.33 15.40
CA THR A 193 40.92 10.34 16.45
C THR A 193 42.42 10.56 16.73
N ALA A 194 43.32 9.99 15.92
CA ALA A 194 44.76 10.29 15.93
C ALA A 194 45.20 11.20 14.75
N THR A 195 44.30 11.53 13.83
CA THR A 195 44.48 12.54 12.76
C THR A 195 43.63 13.77 13.04
N ARG A 196 44.04 14.96 12.56
CA ARG A 196 43.34 16.23 12.83
C ARG A 196 43.39 17.19 11.64
N TRP A 197 42.32 17.95 11.42
CA TRP A 197 42.40 19.21 10.67
C TRP A 197 43.03 20.29 11.55
N SER A 198 43.79 21.24 10.98
CA SER A 198 44.29 22.42 11.69
C SER A 198 44.37 23.65 10.79
N SER A 199 43.77 24.77 11.20
CA SER A 199 43.71 26.01 10.43
C SER A 199 44.91 26.95 10.67
N GLN A 200 45.13 27.87 9.73
CA GLN A 200 45.95 29.07 9.95
C GLN A 200 45.41 29.92 11.12
N PHE A 201 46.27 30.75 11.72
CA PHE A 201 46.02 31.43 13.00
C PHE A 201 45.24 32.74 12.87
N ALA A 202 44.06 32.68 12.24
CA ALA A 202 43.19 33.83 11.97
C ALA A 202 41.74 33.58 12.43
N ASP A 203 40.94 34.64 12.49
CA ASP A 203 39.49 34.60 12.74
C ASP A 203 38.76 35.38 11.64
N PRO A 204 37.63 34.89 11.09
CA PRO A 204 37.08 33.55 11.27
C PRO A 204 37.84 32.49 10.47
N GLN A 205 37.64 31.22 10.79
CA GLN A 205 37.99 30.07 9.93
C GLN A 205 36.85 29.05 9.95
N TRP A 206 36.75 28.26 8.89
CA TRP A 206 35.72 27.23 8.76
C TRP A 206 36.22 25.94 8.13
N ILE A 207 35.52 24.85 8.45
CA ILE A 207 35.59 23.54 7.81
C ILE A 207 34.16 23.10 7.45
N ARG A 208 33.96 22.60 6.23
CA ARG A 208 32.68 22.07 5.74
C ARG A 208 32.85 20.68 5.16
N VAL A 209 31.79 19.88 5.24
CA VAL A 209 31.69 18.55 4.63
C VAL A 209 30.53 18.51 3.63
N ASP A 210 30.71 17.82 2.50
CA ASP A 210 29.65 17.48 1.54
C ASP A 210 29.14 16.07 1.81
N LEU A 211 27.91 15.96 2.34
CA LEU A 211 27.27 14.69 2.64
C LEU A 211 26.88 13.90 1.36
N GLY A 212 26.91 14.55 0.19
CA GLY A 212 26.56 14.01 -1.13
C GLY A 212 25.11 14.28 -1.54
N ALA A 213 24.20 14.35 -0.58
CA ALA A 213 22.78 14.65 -0.78
C ALA A 213 22.21 15.46 0.41
N THR A 214 21.11 16.17 0.19
CA THR A 214 20.42 16.93 1.25
C THR A 214 19.93 15.99 2.34
N THR A 215 20.57 16.06 3.49
CA THR A 215 20.40 15.12 4.60
C THR A 215 19.85 15.86 5.82
N ALA A 216 18.91 15.25 6.54
CA ALA A 216 18.41 15.78 7.82
C ALA A 216 19.37 15.41 8.96
N ILE A 217 19.86 16.41 9.70
CA ILE A 217 20.82 16.25 10.79
C ILE A 217 20.14 16.53 12.13
N CYS A 218 20.52 15.79 13.18
CA CYS A 218 19.97 15.97 14.52
C CYS A 218 21.01 16.23 15.62
N ARG A 219 22.30 15.96 15.35
CA ARG A 219 23.39 16.24 16.28
C ARG A 219 24.71 16.48 15.53
N VAL A 220 25.60 17.27 16.12
CA VAL A 220 27.01 17.41 15.72
C VAL A 220 27.89 17.10 16.92
N VAL A 221 29.04 16.47 16.70
CA VAL A 221 30.06 16.28 17.73
C VAL A 221 31.38 16.86 17.24
N LEU A 222 31.91 17.85 17.96
CA LEU A 222 33.21 18.44 17.71
C LEU A 222 34.21 17.84 18.70
N ARG A 223 35.25 17.16 18.22
CA ARG A 223 36.37 16.70 19.06
C ARG A 223 37.56 17.59 18.81
N TRP A 224 37.66 18.64 19.61
CA TRP A 224 38.72 19.63 19.53
C TRP A 224 40.07 19.10 20.00
N GLU A 225 41.14 19.64 19.42
CA GLU A 225 42.49 19.66 19.98
C GLU A 225 42.58 20.76 21.06
N GLY A 226 43.73 20.98 21.70
CA GLY A 226 43.96 22.14 22.57
C GLY A 226 43.76 23.50 21.88
N ALA A 227 43.88 23.57 20.55
CA ALA A 227 43.54 24.74 19.74
C ALA A 227 42.05 24.73 19.31
N TYR A 228 41.15 25.26 20.15
CA TYR A 228 39.69 25.20 19.94
C TYR A 228 38.99 26.57 19.76
N ALA A 229 37.73 26.55 19.31
CA ALA A 229 36.90 27.75 19.20
C ALA A 229 36.28 28.16 20.54
N ARG A 230 36.51 29.41 20.97
CA ARG A 230 35.69 30.02 22.02
C ARG A 230 34.32 30.43 21.49
N ALA A 231 34.23 30.91 20.26
CA ALA A 231 32.95 31.21 19.61
C ALA A 231 32.89 30.59 18.21
N TYR A 232 31.75 30.00 17.88
CA TYR A 232 31.52 29.33 16.60
C TYR A 232 30.03 29.20 16.26
N GLN A 233 29.75 28.81 15.01
CA GLN A 233 28.42 28.47 14.52
C GLN A 233 28.42 27.12 13.80
N ILE A 234 27.36 26.33 13.96
CA ILE A 234 27.06 25.19 13.07
C ILE A 234 26.04 25.68 12.05
N GLN A 235 26.30 25.38 10.77
CA GLN A 235 25.48 25.85 9.66
C GLN A 235 25.22 24.74 8.64
N THR A 236 24.04 24.73 8.03
CA THR A 236 23.70 23.85 6.90
C THR A 236 23.50 24.64 5.62
N SER A 237 23.62 23.96 4.48
CA SER A 237 23.46 24.54 3.15
C SER A 237 23.05 23.48 2.13
N ALA A 238 22.21 23.83 1.15
CA ALA A 238 21.85 22.96 0.03
C ALA A 238 22.81 23.09 -1.18
N ASP A 239 23.37 24.28 -1.38
CA ASP A 239 24.18 24.67 -2.55
C ASP A 239 25.69 24.81 -2.23
N GLY A 240 26.05 24.91 -0.95
CA GLY A 240 27.41 25.14 -0.45
C GLY A 240 27.81 26.62 -0.38
N ALA A 241 26.88 27.53 -0.72
CA ALA A 241 27.08 28.97 -0.83
C ALA A 241 26.14 29.77 0.10
N THR A 242 24.87 29.39 0.17
CA THR A 242 23.83 29.96 1.03
C THR A 242 23.74 29.17 2.32
N TRP A 243 23.97 29.81 3.48
CA TRP A 243 24.13 29.11 4.77
C TRP A 243 23.08 29.52 5.81
N THR A 244 22.40 28.52 6.37
CA THR A 244 21.48 28.67 7.52
C THR A 244 22.20 28.25 8.79
N THR A 245 22.24 29.12 9.81
CA THR A 245 22.80 28.77 11.12
C THR A 245 21.81 27.93 11.93
N VAL A 246 22.21 26.72 12.30
CA VAL A 246 21.40 25.77 13.11
C VAL A 246 21.84 25.71 14.57
N HIS A 247 23.03 26.23 14.91
CA HIS A 247 23.49 26.43 16.28
C HIS A 247 24.53 27.56 16.35
N SER A 248 24.60 28.27 17.47
CA SER A 248 25.64 29.28 17.75
C SER A 248 26.13 29.14 19.20
N GLN A 249 27.43 29.09 19.39
CA GLN A 249 28.09 28.98 20.69
C GLN A 249 29.02 30.17 20.91
N ALA A 250 28.96 30.77 22.10
CA ALA A 250 29.69 32.01 22.43
C ALA A 250 30.83 31.81 23.45
N ASN A 251 30.81 30.71 24.20
CA ASN A 251 31.87 30.30 25.12
C ASN A 251 32.02 28.77 25.08
N GLY A 252 32.56 28.26 23.97
CA GLY A 252 33.00 26.87 23.84
C GLY A 252 34.00 26.48 24.93
N ALA A 253 34.01 25.19 25.27
CA ALA A 253 34.82 24.62 26.35
C ALA A 253 36.06 23.87 25.83
N GLY A 254 36.07 23.49 24.54
CA GLY A 254 37.07 22.61 23.97
C GLY A 254 36.82 21.13 24.34
N GLY A 255 37.77 20.26 24.02
CA GLY A 255 37.59 18.82 24.16
C GLY A 255 36.48 18.29 23.26
N THR A 256 35.61 17.42 23.78
CA THR A 256 34.46 16.88 23.02
C THR A 256 33.19 17.68 23.34
N GLU A 257 32.73 18.49 22.38
CA GLU A 257 31.46 19.21 22.46
C GLU A 257 30.38 18.51 21.64
N THR A 258 29.35 17.99 22.31
CA THR A 258 28.17 17.37 21.69
C THR A 258 27.04 18.39 21.61
N ILE A 259 26.53 18.61 20.40
CA ILE A 259 25.62 19.70 20.04
C ILE A 259 24.37 19.07 19.41
N GLU A 260 23.22 19.11 20.09
CA GLU A 260 21.95 18.81 19.41
C GLU A 260 21.64 19.95 18.42
N VAL A 261 21.25 19.61 17.19
CA VAL A 261 20.95 20.57 16.11
C VAL A 261 19.70 20.13 15.36
N THR A 262 19.00 21.05 14.70
CA THR A 262 17.90 20.68 13.81
C THR A 262 18.00 21.42 12.50
N GLY A 263 18.01 20.67 11.39
CA GLY A 263 17.99 21.23 10.05
C GLY A 263 18.32 20.18 8.99
N SER A 264 18.35 20.62 7.74
CA SER A 264 18.84 19.80 6.63
C SER A 264 19.80 20.58 5.74
N GLY A 265 20.61 19.85 4.99
CA GLY A 265 21.55 20.40 4.03
C GLY A 265 22.32 19.29 3.33
N ARG A 266 22.84 19.58 2.13
CA ARG A 266 23.86 18.74 1.50
C ARG A 266 25.24 19.00 2.13
N TYR A 267 25.49 20.25 2.51
CA TYR A 267 26.72 20.66 3.17
C TYR A 267 26.45 21.07 4.61
N VAL A 268 27.37 20.73 5.50
CA VAL A 268 27.36 21.16 6.91
C VAL A 268 28.72 21.77 7.23
N ARG A 269 28.73 22.90 7.94
CA ARG A 269 29.91 23.71 8.22
C ARG A 269 30.00 24.12 9.68
N LEU A 270 31.19 23.95 10.25
CA LEU A 270 31.62 24.67 11.43
C LEU A 270 32.27 25.98 10.99
N ASN A 271 31.76 27.10 11.50
CA ASN A 271 32.30 28.45 11.27
C ASN A 271 32.79 29.01 12.61
N GLY A 272 34.09 28.90 12.89
CA GLY A 272 34.73 29.47 14.06
C GLY A 272 34.88 30.99 13.90
N THR A 273 34.46 31.75 14.91
CA THR A 273 34.44 33.22 14.91
C THR A 273 35.32 33.86 15.98
N ALA A 274 35.71 33.12 17.01
CA ALA A 274 36.82 33.51 17.90
C ALA A 274 37.54 32.26 18.46
N ARG A 275 38.87 32.24 18.39
CA ARG A 275 39.72 31.18 18.98
C ARG A 275 39.84 31.33 20.50
N ALA A 276 40.07 30.21 21.18
CA ALA A 276 40.30 30.15 22.64
C ALA A 276 41.79 30.28 23.02
N SER A 277 42.70 30.15 22.05
CA SER A 277 44.15 30.26 22.22
C SER A 277 44.79 31.13 21.13
N GLY A 278 46.11 31.30 21.16
CA GLY A 278 46.85 31.99 20.10
C GLY A 278 47.00 31.19 18.79
N TYR A 279 46.81 29.87 18.84
CA TYR A 279 46.87 28.96 17.69
C TYR A 279 45.60 29.04 16.85
N GLY A 280 45.49 28.23 15.79
CA GLY A 280 44.32 28.15 14.91
C GLY A 280 43.10 27.44 15.54
N TYR A 281 42.26 26.89 14.69
CA TYR A 281 41.21 25.94 15.06
C TYR A 281 41.64 24.53 14.62
N SER A 282 41.53 23.53 15.50
CA SER A 282 41.88 22.16 15.19
C SER A 282 40.93 21.13 15.78
N LEU A 283 40.54 20.16 14.96
CA LEU A 283 39.60 19.09 15.28
C LEU A 283 40.23 17.75 14.93
N TRP A 284 40.19 16.82 15.87
CA TRP A 284 40.40 15.39 15.62
C TRP A 284 39.20 14.78 14.87
N GLU A 285 37.97 15.24 15.14
CA GLU A 285 36.76 14.78 14.46
C GLU A 285 35.68 15.90 14.42
N PHE A 286 34.96 15.99 13.29
CA PHE A 286 33.78 16.81 13.03
C PHE A 286 32.64 15.88 12.60
N GLN A 287 31.97 15.29 13.60
CA GLN A 287 30.95 14.28 13.35
C GLN A 287 29.60 14.94 13.09
N VAL A 288 28.92 14.59 12.01
CA VAL A 288 27.58 15.09 11.66
C VAL A 288 26.62 13.93 11.78
N LEU A 289 25.89 13.88 12.90
CA LEU A 289 25.06 12.74 13.26
C LEU A 289 23.61 12.94 12.79
N THR A 290 23.13 11.97 12.03
CA THR A 290 21.73 11.88 11.60
C THR A 290 20.96 10.97 12.56
N ALA A 291 19.63 11.10 12.55
CA ALA A 291 18.78 10.16 13.26
C ALA A 291 18.96 8.79 12.62
N ARG A 292 19.26 7.74 13.42
CA ARG A 292 19.29 6.35 12.95
C ARG A 292 18.01 6.08 12.16
N PRO A 293 18.07 5.82 10.84
CA PRO A 293 16.91 5.30 10.13
C PRO A 293 16.46 4.00 10.81
N PRO A 294 15.17 3.63 10.79
CA PRO A 294 14.75 2.32 11.28
C PRO A 294 15.58 1.23 10.59
N THR A 295 16.51 0.64 11.35
CA THR A 295 17.34 -0.54 11.02
C THR A 295 17.88 -0.63 9.58
N THR A 296 18.61 0.40 9.11
CA THR A 296 19.46 0.26 7.89
C THR A 296 20.81 -0.41 8.16
N GLU A 297 21.18 -0.60 9.43
CA GLU A 297 21.93 -1.79 9.81
C GLU A 297 20.93 -2.94 9.78
N PRO A 298 21.09 -3.97 8.93
CA PRO A 298 20.18 -5.11 8.91
C PRO A 298 20.19 -5.81 10.28
N PRO A 299 19.14 -6.58 10.64
CA PRO A 299 19.24 -7.50 11.76
C PRO A 299 20.51 -8.33 11.60
N ALA A 300 21.33 -8.44 12.65
CA ALA A 300 22.59 -9.18 12.57
C ALA A 300 22.30 -10.57 11.98
N GLU A 301 23.00 -10.93 10.89
CA GLU A 301 22.79 -12.22 10.22
C GLU A 301 22.82 -13.35 11.24
N GLU A 302 22.05 -14.41 10.99
CA GLU A 302 21.94 -15.53 11.92
C GLU A 302 23.25 -16.35 11.99
N GLY A 303 24.31 -15.82 12.58
CA GLY A 303 25.58 -16.48 12.86
C GLY A 303 26.40 -16.91 11.63
N ASP A 304 27.46 -17.67 11.89
CA ASP A 304 28.48 -18.04 10.90
C ASP A 304 27.95 -19.04 9.85
N PHE A 305 27.44 -18.53 8.74
CA PHE A 305 27.11 -19.32 7.56
C PHE A 305 28.39 -19.83 6.86
N THR A 306 28.47 -21.14 6.62
CA THR A 306 29.56 -21.78 5.88
C THR A 306 29.25 -21.84 4.39
N THR A 307 30.11 -21.29 3.54
CA THR A 307 29.95 -21.34 2.08
C THR A 307 30.02 -22.77 1.53
N VAL A 308 29.02 -23.12 0.71
CA VAL A 308 28.88 -24.42 0.01
C VAL A 308 29.35 -24.32 -1.45
N TRP A 309 29.16 -23.14 -2.04
CA TRP A 309 29.54 -22.79 -3.41
C TRP A 309 29.44 -21.27 -3.59
N THR A 310 30.27 -20.69 -4.45
CA THR A 310 30.18 -19.28 -4.85
C THR A 310 30.70 -19.13 -6.28
N ASP A 311 30.23 -18.11 -7.00
CA ASP A 311 30.78 -17.65 -8.26
C ASP A 311 30.80 -16.11 -8.28
N THR A 312 31.99 -15.56 -8.49
CA THR A 312 32.32 -14.12 -8.61
C THR A 312 32.42 -13.67 -10.06
N PHE A 313 32.14 -14.56 -11.02
CA PHE A 313 32.12 -14.26 -12.45
C PHE A 313 33.43 -13.68 -13.01
N ASP A 314 34.56 -14.01 -12.36
CA ASP A 314 35.90 -13.60 -12.78
C ASP A 314 36.28 -14.20 -14.14
N GLY A 315 36.72 -13.33 -15.04
CA GLY A 315 37.15 -13.70 -16.39
C GLY A 315 37.38 -12.50 -17.29
N ALA A 316 37.85 -12.74 -18.52
CA ALA A 316 38.09 -11.68 -19.48
C ALA A 316 36.78 -11.09 -20.03
N ALA A 317 36.78 -9.79 -20.31
CA ALA A 317 35.64 -9.09 -20.89
C ALA A 317 35.17 -9.73 -22.20
N ASN A 318 33.85 -9.77 -22.40
CA ASN A 318 33.17 -10.34 -23.58
C ASN A 318 33.45 -11.85 -23.80
N THR A 319 33.64 -12.61 -22.71
CA THR A 319 33.70 -14.09 -22.73
C THR A 319 32.48 -14.71 -22.07
N SER A 320 32.16 -15.98 -22.35
CA SER A 320 31.03 -16.68 -21.72
C SER A 320 31.37 -17.15 -20.29
N PRO A 321 30.39 -17.23 -19.36
CA PRO A 321 30.61 -17.77 -18.03
C PRO A 321 31.06 -19.24 -18.04
N SER A 322 31.79 -19.66 -16.99
CA SER A 322 32.42 -20.98 -16.87
C SER A 322 31.42 -22.13 -17.06
N THR A 323 31.69 -23.03 -18.02
CA THR A 323 30.87 -24.21 -18.29
C THR A 323 30.96 -25.30 -17.21
N ALA A 324 31.94 -25.21 -16.30
CA ALA A 324 32.01 -26.05 -15.11
C ALA A 324 30.98 -25.64 -14.04
N ASN A 325 30.62 -24.36 -14.00
CA ASN A 325 29.60 -23.81 -13.09
C ASN A 325 28.22 -23.68 -13.75
N TRP A 326 28.15 -23.35 -15.05
CA TRP A 326 26.93 -22.89 -15.72
C TRP A 326 26.53 -23.67 -16.98
N ILE A 327 25.25 -24.01 -17.04
CA ILE A 327 24.53 -24.40 -18.26
C ILE A 327 23.92 -23.13 -18.86
N ARG A 328 24.22 -22.83 -20.13
CA ARG A 328 23.50 -21.81 -20.90
C ARG A 328 22.32 -22.48 -21.63
N ARG A 329 21.14 -21.87 -21.58
CA ARG A 329 19.95 -22.35 -22.30
C ARG A 329 19.71 -21.51 -23.54
N THR A 330 19.23 -22.15 -24.60
CA THR A 330 19.05 -21.55 -25.93
C THR A 330 17.67 -21.89 -26.51
N GLY A 331 17.14 -21.03 -27.37
CA GLY A 331 15.81 -21.21 -27.98
C GLY A 331 14.69 -20.54 -27.18
N THR A 332 13.46 -21.00 -27.35
CA THR A 332 12.25 -20.43 -26.70
C THR A 332 11.59 -21.40 -25.70
N GLN A 333 12.22 -22.54 -25.41
CA GLN A 333 11.70 -23.57 -24.50
C GLN A 333 12.79 -24.59 -24.13
N TYR A 334 12.54 -25.38 -23.08
CA TYR A 334 13.30 -26.60 -22.84
C TYR A 334 12.95 -27.69 -23.88
N PRO A 335 13.87 -28.63 -24.20
CA PRO A 335 13.57 -29.78 -25.05
C PRO A 335 12.43 -30.63 -24.45
N GLY A 336 11.28 -30.68 -25.13
CA GLY A 336 10.07 -31.35 -24.65
C GLY A 336 9.30 -30.60 -23.54
N GLY A 337 9.73 -29.40 -23.14
CA GLY A 337 8.99 -28.53 -22.24
C GLY A 337 7.95 -27.65 -22.94
N ALA A 338 7.25 -26.83 -22.17
CA ALA A 338 6.26 -25.88 -22.69
C ALA A 338 6.91 -24.80 -23.59
N ALA A 339 6.24 -24.48 -24.71
CA ALA A 339 6.64 -23.43 -25.63
C ALA A 339 6.64 -22.04 -24.96
N ASN A 340 7.45 -21.11 -25.48
CA ASN A 340 7.61 -19.73 -24.95
C ASN A 340 7.87 -19.73 -23.43
N TRP A 341 8.77 -20.63 -23.01
CA TRP A 341 9.15 -20.97 -21.63
C TRP A 341 7.99 -21.29 -20.67
N GLY A 342 6.80 -21.59 -21.18
CA GLY A 342 5.57 -21.76 -20.39
C GLY A 342 4.91 -20.45 -19.95
N THR A 343 5.59 -19.31 -20.06
CA THR A 343 5.10 -18.01 -19.57
C THR A 343 4.61 -17.08 -20.69
N GLY A 344 4.86 -17.42 -21.96
CA GLY A 344 4.53 -16.61 -23.12
C GLY A 344 5.55 -15.50 -23.42
N SER A 345 6.76 -15.58 -22.86
CA SER A 345 7.83 -14.62 -23.18
C SER A 345 8.33 -14.78 -24.62
N VAL A 346 8.84 -13.69 -25.21
CA VAL A 346 9.07 -13.55 -26.66
C VAL A 346 10.54 -13.54 -27.07
N GLU A 347 11.47 -13.65 -26.11
CA GLU A 347 12.90 -13.76 -26.37
C GLU A 347 13.30 -15.16 -26.87
N THR A 348 14.19 -15.19 -27.86
CA THR A 348 15.02 -16.38 -28.10
C THR A 348 16.24 -16.29 -27.18
N ALA A 349 16.36 -17.20 -26.22
CA ALA A 349 17.56 -17.30 -25.40
C ALA A 349 18.77 -17.69 -26.26
N SER A 350 19.91 -17.08 -25.99
CA SER A 350 21.17 -17.32 -26.69
C SER A 350 22.33 -17.46 -25.70
N ASP A 351 23.30 -18.29 -26.08
CA ASP A 351 24.59 -18.46 -25.40
C ASP A 351 25.70 -17.54 -25.98
N SER A 352 25.36 -16.72 -26.98
CA SER A 352 26.22 -15.68 -27.56
C SER A 352 26.64 -14.65 -26.51
N THR A 353 27.90 -14.20 -26.58
CA THR A 353 28.41 -13.12 -25.70
C THR A 353 27.80 -11.75 -26.00
N ALA A 354 27.00 -11.61 -27.07
CA ALA A 354 26.11 -10.45 -27.22
C ALA A 354 25.01 -10.40 -26.13
N ASN A 355 24.58 -11.57 -25.64
CA ASN A 355 23.49 -11.72 -24.68
C ASN A 355 23.94 -12.22 -23.29
N VAL A 356 24.97 -13.07 -23.20
CA VAL A 356 25.46 -13.65 -21.93
C VAL A 356 26.99 -13.58 -21.87
N TYR A 357 27.53 -12.62 -21.12
CA TYR A 357 28.97 -12.34 -21.10
C TYR A 357 29.50 -11.90 -19.74
N LEU A 358 30.79 -12.14 -19.52
CA LEU A 358 31.56 -11.56 -18.43
C LEU A 358 32.04 -10.15 -18.82
N ASP A 359 31.98 -9.19 -17.90
CA ASP A 359 32.30 -7.78 -18.18
C ASP A 359 33.79 -7.43 -18.10
N GLY A 360 34.59 -8.28 -17.45
CA GLY A 360 36.02 -8.06 -17.19
C GLY A 360 36.36 -7.55 -15.78
N ASN A 361 35.34 -7.28 -14.94
CA ASN A 361 35.45 -6.69 -13.60
C ASN A 361 34.67 -7.52 -12.56
N GLY A 362 34.68 -8.85 -12.72
CA GLY A 362 34.00 -9.81 -11.83
C GLY A 362 32.47 -9.72 -11.88
N LYS A 363 31.88 -9.68 -13.09
CA LYS A 363 30.41 -9.58 -13.28
C LYS A 363 29.93 -10.36 -14.50
N LEU A 364 28.82 -11.05 -14.32
CA LEU A 364 27.99 -11.58 -15.39
C LEU A 364 26.98 -10.52 -15.84
N ASN A 365 26.84 -10.35 -17.15
CA ASN A 365 25.79 -9.56 -17.77
C ASN A 365 24.89 -10.44 -18.63
N ILE A 366 23.58 -10.39 -18.37
CA ILE A 366 22.53 -10.92 -19.24
C ILE A 366 21.83 -9.74 -19.92
N LYS A 367 21.95 -9.64 -21.24
CA LYS A 367 21.51 -8.49 -22.05
C LYS A 367 20.41 -8.86 -23.04
N ALA A 368 19.30 -8.14 -22.96
CA ALA A 368 18.21 -8.23 -23.94
C ALA A 368 18.51 -7.35 -25.16
N ILE A 369 18.41 -7.91 -26.37
CA ILE A 369 18.65 -7.21 -27.63
C ILE A 369 17.46 -7.43 -28.57
N ARG A 370 16.82 -6.32 -28.97
CA ARG A 370 15.86 -6.25 -30.07
C ARG A 370 16.58 -5.96 -31.39
N ASP A 371 16.27 -6.74 -32.43
CA ASP A 371 16.79 -6.54 -33.79
C ASP A 371 15.93 -5.56 -34.64
N GLY A 372 16.40 -5.26 -35.85
CA GLY A 372 15.68 -4.39 -36.80
C GLY A 372 14.38 -4.97 -37.38
N SER A 373 14.13 -6.27 -37.24
CA SER A 373 12.84 -6.92 -37.53
C SER A 373 11.89 -6.91 -36.33
N GLY A 374 12.37 -6.46 -35.17
CA GLY A 374 11.63 -6.36 -33.92
C GLY A 374 11.67 -7.62 -33.04
N LYS A 375 12.45 -8.64 -33.40
CA LYS A 375 12.63 -9.87 -32.61
C LYS A 375 13.56 -9.63 -31.44
N TRP A 376 13.35 -10.36 -30.35
CA TRP A 376 14.16 -10.27 -29.14
C TRP A 376 15.07 -11.48 -28.95
N THR A 377 16.29 -11.22 -28.51
CA THR A 377 17.23 -12.20 -27.97
C THR A 377 17.59 -11.81 -26.54
N SER A 378 17.87 -12.79 -25.69
CA SER A 378 18.32 -12.58 -24.31
C SER A 378 19.07 -13.81 -23.80
N GLY A 379 19.27 -13.95 -22.49
CA GLY A 379 19.93 -15.10 -21.88
C GLY A 379 19.15 -15.74 -20.74
N ARG A 380 19.36 -17.05 -20.57
CA ARG A 380 18.97 -17.86 -19.42
C ARG A 380 20.12 -18.80 -19.08
N ILE A 381 20.55 -18.80 -17.82
CA ILE A 381 21.59 -19.71 -17.32
C ILE A 381 21.15 -20.41 -16.04
N GLU A 382 21.69 -21.60 -15.82
CA GLU A 382 21.44 -22.43 -14.64
C GLU A 382 22.74 -22.99 -14.07
N THR A 383 22.81 -23.23 -12.76
CA THR A 383 23.96 -23.94 -12.17
C THR A 383 24.02 -25.38 -12.66
N GLN A 384 25.22 -25.88 -12.95
CA GLN A 384 25.48 -27.31 -13.20
C GLN A 384 25.06 -28.15 -11.98
N ARG A 385 25.38 -27.66 -10.77
CA ARG A 385 24.91 -28.22 -9.50
C ARG A 385 23.39 -28.17 -9.38
N THR A 386 22.84 -29.28 -8.89
CA THR A 386 21.42 -29.49 -8.51
C THR A 386 21.29 -29.99 -7.07
N ASP A 387 22.40 -30.08 -6.34
CA ASP A 387 22.54 -30.72 -5.03
C ASP A 387 22.44 -29.73 -3.86
N PHE A 388 21.94 -28.52 -4.11
CA PHE A 388 21.65 -27.52 -3.08
C PHE A 388 20.38 -27.93 -2.31
N ALA A 389 20.47 -29.00 -1.51
CA ALA A 389 19.35 -29.61 -0.79
C ALA A 389 19.32 -29.18 0.69
N PRO A 390 18.24 -28.53 1.18
CA PRO A 390 18.16 -28.10 2.56
C PRO A 390 17.95 -29.30 3.48
N GLN A 391 18.90 -29.52 4.40
CA GLN A 391 18.85 -30.64 5.34
C GLN A 391 17.97 -30.30 6.55
N ARG A 392 17.36 -31.31 7.18
CA ARG A 392 16.57 -31.11 8.41
C ARG A 392 17.51 -30.76 9.57
N GLY A 393 17.21 -29.69 10.29
CA GLY A 393 18.13 -29.09 11.27
C GLY A 393 19.22 -28.20 10.64
N GLU A 394 19.06 -27.79 9.38
CA GLU A 394 19.95 -26.86 8.68
C GLU A 394 19.15 -25.63 8.20
N LEU A 395 19.84 -24.50 8.08
CA LEU A 395 19.41 -23.36 7.26
C LEU A 395 20.25 -23.33 5.99
N LEU A 396 19.60 -23.32 4.82
CA LEU A 396 20.25 -23.19 3.51
C LEU A 396 19.97 -21.78 2.96
N LYS A 397 21.04 -21.02 2.70
CA LYS A 397 20.99 -19.63 2.21
C LYS A 397 21.42 -19.55 0.75
N PHE A 398 20.60 -18.93 -0.09
CA PHE A 398 20.90 -18.54 -1.47
C PHE A 398 20.97 -17.02 -1.53
N THR A 399 22.10 -16.47 -1.96
CA THR A 399 22.35 -15.02 -2.00
C THR A 399 22.89 -14.65 -3.37
N ALA A 400 22.39 -13.56 -3.96
CA ALA A 400 22.98 -12.96 -5.16
C ALA A 400 23.04 -11.43 -5.04
N VAL A 401 24.19 -10.85 -5.40
CA VAL A 401 24.36 -9.41 -5.51
C VAL A 401 24.16 -9.04 -6.98
N LEU A 402 23.10 -8.30 -7.28
CA LEU A 402 22.72 -7.97 -8.67
C LEU A 402 22.08 -6.59 -8.82
N LYS A 403 22.07 -6.09 -10.06
CA LYS A 403 21.39 -4.88 -10.50
C LYS A 403 20.41 -5.20 -11.61
N GLN A 404 19.19 -4.68 -11.50
CA GLN A 404 18.13 -4.88 -12.50
C GLN A 404 18.34 -3.99 -13.75
N PRO A 405 17.71 -4.31 -14.90
CA PRO A 405 17.78 -3.47 -16.08
C PRO A 405 17.22 -2.06 -15.87
N ASP A 406 18.03 -1.06 -16.22
CA ASP A 406 17.68 0.36 -16.29
C ASP A 406 17.67 0.79 -17.77
N VAL A 407 16.49 1.07 -18.32
CA VAL A 407 16.29 1.55 -19.71
C VAL A 407 15.07 2.46 -19.81
N ALA A 408 15.14 3.45 -20.70
CA ALA A 408 14.14 4.53 -20.80
C ALA A 408 12.69 4.09 -21.08
N ASN A 409 12.49 2.97 -21.78
CA ASN A 409 11.21 2.27 -21.85
C ASN A 409 11.45 0.77 -21.66
N ALA A 410 11.05 0.27 -20.50
CA ALA A 410 11.30 -1.09 -20.04
C ALA A 410 10.07 -2.01 -20.12
N ALA A 411 8.99 -1.63 -20.83
CA ALA A 411 7.78 -2.45 -20.96
C ALA A 411 8.11 -3.86 -21.47
N GLY A 412 7.78 -4.89 -20.67
CA GLY A 412 8.09 -6.29 -20.94
C GLY A 412 9.41 -6.80 -20.36
N TYR A 413 10.33 -5.98 -19.86
CA TYR A 413 11.54 -6.49 -19.21
C TYR A 413 11.18 -7.28 -17.94
N TRP A 414 11.65 -8.53 -17.85
CA TRP A 414 11.39 -9.45 -16.74
C TRP A 414 12.71 -10.12 -16.27
N PRO A 415 13.56 -9.39 -15.51
CA PRO A 415 14.70 -9.98 -14.81
C PRO A 415 14.24 -10.97 -13.73
N GLY A 416 14.99 -12.05 -13.54
CA GLY A 416 14.73 -13.06 -12.52
C GLY A 416 15.98 -13.71 -11.92
N PHE A 417 15.92 -13.98 -10.61
CA PHE A 417 16.82 -14.88 -9.87
C PHE A 417 15.95 -15.90 -9.14
N ARG A 418 16.21 -17.19 -9.37
CA ARG A 418 15.34 -18.30 -9.00
C ARG A 418 16.10 -19.49 -8.43
N ALA A 419 15.45 -20.26 -7.57
CA ALA A 419 15.84 -21.62 -7.25
C ALA A 419 14.75 -22.60 -7.71
N THR A 420 15.09 -23.48 -8.65
CA THR A 420 14.16 -24.47 -9.22
C THR A 420 14.52 -25.86 -8.70
N GLY A 421 13.53 -26.70 -8.36
CA GLY A 421 13.77 -28.05 -7.90
C GLY A 421 14.50 -28.92 -8.92
N ALA A 422 15.48 -29.69 -8.44
CA ALA A 422 16.35 -30.53 -9.27
C ALA A 422 15.58 -31.46 -10.22
N ALA A 423 14.44 -31.99 -9.77
CA ALA A 423 13.62 -32.92 -10.52
C ALA A 423 12.93 -32.32 -11.77
N TYR A 424 12.89 -30.99 -11.93
CA TYR A 424 12.41 -30.36 -13.17
C TYR A 424 13.43 -30.54 -14.33
N ARG A 425 14.72 -30.69 -14.02
CA ARG A 425 15.78 -30.83 -15.02
C ARG A 425 15.69 -32.17 -15.75
N GLY A 426 15.12 -32.13 -16.95
CA GLY A 426 14.89 -33.32 -17.79
C GLY A 426 13.47 -33.89 -17.70
N ASN A 427 12.62 -33.33 -16.84
CA ASN A 427 11.19 -33.64 -16.76
C ASN A 427 10.39 -32.33 -16.71
N TYR A 428 10.31 -31.65 -17.84
CA TYR A 428 9.81 -30.28 -17.93
C TYR A 428 8.27 -30.14 -17.83
N THR A 429 7.59 -31.16 -17.30
CA THR A 429 6.13 -31.24 -17.11
C THR A 429 5.72 -31.53 -15.65
N ASN A 430 6.67 -31.62 -14.70
CA ASN A 430 6.37 -31.84 -13.27
C ASN A 430 6.38 -30.57 -12.41
N TRP A 431 6.65 -29.40 -13.00
CA TRP A 431 6.36 -28.10 -12.38
C TRP A 431 4.84 -27.91 -12.28
N PRO A 432 4.29 -27.33 -11.20
CA PRO A 432 4.99 -26.73 -10.04
C PRO A 432 5.22 -27.71 -8.88
N GLY A 433 4.82 -28.98 -9.02
CA GLY A 433 4.88 -29.98 -7.95
C GLY A 433 6.28 -30.31 -7.39
N VAL A 434 7.35 -29.88 -8.08
CA VAL A 434 8.75 -30.03 -7.66
C VAL A 434 9.39 -28.72 -7.16
N GLY A 435 8.60 -27.67 -6.94
CA GLY A 435 9.06 -26.40 -6.36
C GLY A 435 9.83 -25.47 -7.30
N GLU A 436 9.46 -24.18 -7.28
CA GLU A 436 10.31 -23.08 -7.73
C GLU A 436 10.10 -21.87 -6.82
N THR A 437 11.19 -21.20 -6.41
CA THR A 437 11.11 -19.91 -5.70
C THR A 437 11.68 -18.78 -6.55
N ASP A 438 10.88 -17.72 -6.70
CA ASP A 438 11.31 -16.44 -7.25
C ASP A 438 11.92 -15.62 -6.10
N ILE A 439 13.25 -15.53 -6.07
CA ILE A 439 14.03 -14.80 -5.05
C ILE A 439 14.07 -13.30 -5.37
N MET A 440 14.16 -12.99 -6.66
CA MET A 440 13.99 -11.67 -7.23
C MET A 440 13.22 -11.83 -8.54
N THR A 441 12.04 -11.20 -8.62
CA THR A 441 11.36 -10.88 -9.89
C THR A 441 11.04 -9.40 -9.92
N GLY A 442 11.51 -8.73 -10.97
CA GLY A 442 11.08 -7.39 -11.39
C GLY A 442 10.35 -7.49 -12.72
N VAL A 443 9.43 -6.56 -13.02
CA VAL A 443 8.76 -6.50 -14.33
C VAL A 443 8.60 -5.06 -14.82
N ASN A 444 8.56 -4.89 -16.14
CA ASN A 444 8.28 -3.62 -16.83
C ASN A 444 9.24 -2.46 -16.46
N GLY A 445 10.42 -2.77 -15.89
CA GLY A 445 11.35 -1.80 -15.31
C GLY A 445 10.75 -0.91 -14.23
N ARG A 446 9.79 -1.43 -13.46
CA ARG A 446 9.27 -0.78 -12.26
C ARG A 446 10.34 -0.86 -11.16
N ASN A 447 10.54 0.19 -10.36
CA ASN A 447 11.35 0.14 -9.13
C ASN A 447 10.62 -0.64 -8.02
N GLN A 448 10.28 -1.90 -8.31
CA GLN A 448 9.53 -2.81 -7.47
C GLN A 448 10.08 -4.23 -7.61
N LEU A 449 9.90 -5.03 -6.56
CA LEU A 449 10.35 -6.41 -6.43
C LEU A 449 9.19 -7.24 -5.88
N SER A 450 8.94 -8.40 -6.50
CA SER A 450 8.12 -9.47 -5.96
C SER A 450 8.97 -10.73 -5.74
N GLN A 451 8.59 -11.51 -4.73
CA GLN A 451 9.05 -12.87 -4.46
C GLN A 451 7.86 -13.83 -4.51
N ALA A 452 8.10 -15.11 -4.80
CA ALA A 452 7.04 -16.12 -4.81
C ALA A 452 7.56 -17.53 -4.50
N LEU A 453 6.65 -18.41 -4.07
CA LEU A 453 6.80 -19.86 -4.05
C LEU A 453 5.74 -20.49 -4.96
N HIS A 454 6.19 -21.33 -5.88
CA HIS A 454 5.37 -22.21 -6.70
C HIS A 454 5.42 -23.64 -6.15
N CYS A 455 4.27 -24.28 -6.01
CA CYS A 455 4.12 -25.61 -5.41
C CYS A 455 2.82 -26.34 -5.79
N GLY A 456 2.86 -27.68 -5.71
CA GLY A 456 1.65 -28.51 -5.84
C GLY A 456 1.16 -28.68 -7.28
N THR A 457 0.04 -28.06 -7.64
CA THR A 457 -0.70 -28.35 -8.88
C THR A 457 -1.17 -27.10 -9.60
N ALA A 458 -0.91 -27.01 -10.90
CA ALA A 458 -1.43 -25.95 -11.77
C ALA A 458 -2.64 -26.42 -12.60
N PRO A 459 -3.66 -25.56 -12.81
CA PRO A 459 -3.89 -24.27 -12.14
C PRO A 459 -4.40 -24.45 -10.70
N GLY A 460 -4.26 -23.40 -9.88
CA GLY A 460 -4.75 -23.36 -8.51
C GLY A 460 -3.81 -24.06 -7.51
N GLY A 461 -4.31 -25.09 -6.82
CA GLY A 461 -3.56 -25.75 -5.75
C GLY A 461 -3.26 -24.84 -4.55
N PRO A 462 -2.39 -25.29 -3.61
CA PRO A 462 -2.07 -24.53 -2.39
C PRO A 462 -1.21 -23.29 -2.64
N CYS A 463 -0.49 -23.21 -3.76
CA CYS A 463 0.31 -22.04 -4.15
C CYS A 463 -0.39 -21.09 -5.15
N ASN A 464 -1.69 -21.27 -5.47
CA ASN A 464 -2.41 -20.40 -6.42
C ASN A 464 -1.69 -20.23 -7.78
N GLU A 465 -1.53 -21.34 -8.48
CA GLU A 465 -0.82 -21.40 -9.75
C GLU A 465 -1.69 -20.88 -10.90
N TYR A 466 -1.18 -20.09 -11.85
CA TYR A 466 0.25 -19.89 -12.17
C TYR A 466 0.89 -18.66 -11.50
N ASP A 467 0.18 -17.94 -10.61
CA ASP A 467 0.68 -16.70 -10.00
C ASP A 467 1.71 -16.96 -8.88
N GLY A 468 1.60 -18.12 -8.21
CA GLY A 468 2.42 -18.48 -7.06
C GLY A 468 1.97 -17.80 -5.76
N ARG A 469 2.35 -18.37 -4.62
CA ARG A 469 2.11 -17.73 -3.32
C ARG A 469 3.13 -16.61 -3.21
N SER A 470 2.69 -15.36 -3.08
CA SER A 470 3.52 -14.20 -3.43
C SER A 470 3.69 -13.19 -2.29
N SER A 471 4.82 -12.46 -2.31
CA SER A 471 5.01 -11.22 -1.52
C SER A 471 4.13 -10.06 -2.00
N GLY A 472 3.65 -10.14 -3.26
CA GLY A 472 3.20 -9.00 -4.02
C GLY A 472 4.36 -8.11 -4.49
N PHE A 473 4.14 -7.35 -5.56
CA PHE A 473 5.07 -6.30 -5.95
C PHE A 473 5.05 -5.17 -4.94
N ALA A 474 6.19 -4.88 -4.32
CA ALA A 474 6.39 -3.73 -3.45
C ALA A 474 7.66 -2.96 -3.84
N SER A 475 7.85 -1.73 -3.36
CA SER A 475 8.94 -0.85 -3.77
C SER A 475 10.34 -1.45 -3.55
N CYS A 476 11.27 -1.08 -4.42
CA CYS A 476 12.65 -1.56 -4.49
C CYS A 476 13.54 -0.35 -4.86
N THR A 477 13.74 0.56 -3.90
CA THR A 477 14.40 1.85 -4.14
C THR A 477 15.89 1.66 -4.43
N GLY A 478 16.31 1.97 -5.66
CA GLY A 478 17.70 1.84 -6.12
C GLY A 478 17.97 0.58 -6.95
N CYS A 479 17.04 -0.38 -6.99
CA CYS A 479 17.28 -1.72 -7.55
C CYS A 479 17.63 -1.77 -9.04
N GLN A 480 17.37 -0.69 -9.80
CA GLN A 480 17.79 -0.51 -11.19
C GLN A 480 19.13 0.26 -11.32
N THR A 481 19.43 1.16 -10.38
CA THR A 481 20.59 2.07 -10.47
C THR A 481 21.82 1.58 -9.71
N GLY A 482 21.64 0.81 -8.63
CA GLY A 482 22.68 0.20 -7.80
C GLY A 482 22.65 -1.33 -7.81
N PHE A 483 23.69 -1.95 -7.26
CA PHE A 483 23.68 -3.38 -6.91
C PHE A 483 23.07 -3.55 -5.52
N HIS A 484 22.21 -4.56 -5.38
CA HIS A 484 21.52 -4.91 -4.13
C HIS A 484 21.69 -6.41 -3.86
N GLU A 485 21.65 -6.80 -2.58
CA GLU A 485 21.67 -8.20 -2.18
C GLU A 485 20.25 -8.77 -2.14
N TYR A 486 20.00 -9.85 -2.88
CA TYR A 486 18.75 -10.60 -2.85
C TYR A 486 19.02 -11.98 -2.27
N THR A 487 18.41 -12.27 -1.12
CA THR A 487 18.71 -13.47 -0.33
C THR A 487 17.44 -14.25 0.00
N GLN A 488 17.50 -15.58 -0.13
CA GLN A 488 16.53 -16.54 0.37
C GLN A 488 17.20 -17.42 1.44
N VAL A 489 16.52 -17.66 2.56
CA VAL A 489 16.91 -18.63 3.59
C VAL A 489 15.79 -19.67 3.72
N ILE A 490 16.09 -20.93 3.41
CA ILE A 490 15.24 -22.08 3.73
C ILE A 490 15.62 -22.57 5.12
N ASP A 491 14.74 -22.41 6.10
CA ASP A 491 14.94 -22.78 7.49
C ASP A 491 14.18 -24.08 7.82
N ARG A 492 14.95 -25.16 7.98
CA ARG A 492 14.45 -26.48 8.38
C ARG A 492 14.80 -26.83 9.82
N THR A 493 14.99 -25.83 10.67
CA THR A 493 15.28 -25.99 12.11
C THR A 493 14.02 -25.94 12.98
N LYS A 494 12.86 -25.69 12.37
CA LYS A 494 11.57 -25.44 13.01
C LYS A 494 10.55 -26.54 12.66
N THR A 495 9.49 -26.66 13.46
CA THR A 495 8.37 -27.59 13.22
C THR A 495 7.34 -27.03 12.24
N ASP A 496 7.32 -25.71 12.08
CA ASP A 496 6.74 -25.04 10.91
C ASP A 496 7.95 -24.58 10.10
N GLU A 497 8.38 -25.39 9.14
CA GLU A 497 9.50 -25.03 8.26
C GLU A 497 9.13 -23.77 7.46
N GLU A 498 10.11 -22.91 7.16
CA GLU A 498 9.86 -21.63 6.50
C GLU A 498 10.92 -21.25 5.47
N ILE A 499 10.52 -20.42 4.51
CA ILE A 499 11.40 -19.76 3.56
C ILE A 499 11.26 -18.26 3.78
N ARG A 500 12.35 -17.61 4.21
CA ARG A 500 12.44 -16.17 4.45
C ARG A 500 13.21 -15.51 3.31
N PHE A 501 12.73 -14.36 2.83
CA PHE A 501 13.35 -13.61 1.75
C PHE A 501 13.79 -12.23 2.24
N TYR A 502 14.89 -11.73 1.69
CA TYR A 502 15.57 -10.51 2.13
C TYR A 502 16.03 -9.66 0.95
N LEU A 503 16.06 -8.34 1.17
CA LEU A 503 16.70 -7.34 0.33
C LEU A 503 17.68 -6.56 1.23
N ASP A 504 18.96 -6.53 0.85
CA ASP A 504 20.05 -5.88 1.60
C ASP A 504 20.07 -6.28 3.10
N GLY A 505 19.94 -7.59 3.36
CA GLY A 505 19.87 -8.17 4.72
C GLY A 505 18.58 -7.89 5.50
N ARG A 506 17.62 -7.13 4.97
CA ARG A 506 16.33 -6.83 5.62
C ARG A 506 15.24 -7.74 5.08
N GLN A 507 14.43 -8.36 5.95
CA GLN A 507 13.40 -9.31 5.50
C GLN A 507 12.33 -8.58 4.67
N THR A 508 11.92 -9.18 3.56
CA THR A 508 10.94 -8.64 2.61
C THR A 508 9.73 -9.54 2.38
N TRP A 509 9.82 -10.83 2.74
CA TRP A 509 8.70 -11.77 2.72
C TRP A 509 9.04 -13.06 3.50
N VAL A 510 8.01 -13.84 3.86
CA VAL A 510 8.14 -15.20 4.41
C VAL A 510 6.97 -16.07 3.97
N VAL A 511 7.25 -17.34 3.65
CA VAL A 511 6.26 -18.40 3.41
C VAL A 511 6.58 -19.63 4.25
N ARG A 512 5.55 -20.38 4.64
CA ARG A 512 5.61 -21.43 5.67
C ARG A 512 4.99 -22.74 5.19
N GLU A 513 5.48 -23.86 5.72
CA GLU A 513 4.85 -25.18 5.59
C GLU A 513 3.37 -25.15 5.97
N SER A 514 3.03 -24.48 7.08
CA SER A 514 1.64 -24.30 7.54
C SER A 514 0.72 -23.54 6.59
N GLN A 515 1.26 -22.85 5.57
CA GLN A 515 0.50 -22.04 4.60
C GLN A 515 0.26 -22.75 3.26
N VAL A 516 0.81 -23.95 3.06
CA VAL A 516 0.63 -24.75 1.83
C VAL A 516 0.26 -26.22 2.10
N GLY A 517 0.54 -26.73 3.30
CA GLY A 517 0.27 -28.12 3.69
C GLY A 517 1.49 -29.03 3.56
N VAL A 518 1.60 -30.02 4.44
CA VAL A 518 2.83 -30.83 4.64
C VAL A 518 3.26 -31.51 3.33
N ALA A 519 2.36 -32.23 2.68
CA ALA A 519 2.68 -32.97 1.45
C ALA A 519 3.07 -32.06 0.26
N ALA A 520 2.56 -30.82 0.21
CA ALA A 520 2.94 -29.84 -0.81
C ALA A 520 4.31 -29.20 -0.51
N TRP A 521 4.63 -29.00 0.77
CA TRP A 521 5.93 -28.49 1.22
C TRP A 521 7.05 -29.52 1.06
N GLU A 522 6.83 -30.77 1.50
CA GLU A 522 7.80 -31.87 1.32
C GLU A 522 8.18 -32.01 -0.17
N ALA A 523 7.19 -32.02 -1.06
CA ALA A 523 7.39 -32.18 -2.50
C ALA A 523 8.11 -30.99 -3.18
N ALA A 524 8.00 -29.77 -2.63
CA ALA A 524 8.55 -28.54 -3.20
C ALA A 524 9.83 -28.03 -2.50
N VAL A 525 10.22 -28.61 -1.35
CA VAL A 525 11.34 -28.11 -0.52
C VAL A 525 12.34 -29.20 -0.10
N HIS A 526 11.94 -30.46 0.08
CA HIS A 526 12.80 -31.48 0.72
C HIS A 526 13.75 -32.19 -0.28
N HIS A 527 14.24 -31.48 -1.28
CA HIS A 527 15.10 -31.98 -2.35
C HIS A 527 16.18 -30.97 -2.73
N GLY A 528 17.10 -31.36 -3.62
CA GLY A 528 18.07 -30.43 -4.20
C GLY A 528 17.43 -29.36 -5.09
N PHE A 529 18.03 -28.18 -5.13
CA PHE A 529 17.73 -27.10 -6.06
C PHE A 529 18.91 -26.84 -7.01
N TYR A 530 18.62 -26.24 -8.16
CA TYR A 530 19.60 -25.50 -8.95
C TYR A 530 19.21 -24.02 -8.99
N LEU A 531 20.20 -23.13 -9.10
CA LEU A 531 19.96 -21.69 -9.23
C LEU A 531 19.88 -21.30 -10.70
N ARG A 532 19.04 -20.31 -11.01
CA ARG A 532 18.75 -19.81 -12.35
C ARG A 532 18.79 -18.28 -12.37
N PHE A 533 19.43 -17.72 -13.39
CA PHE A 533 19.33 -16.31 -13.75
C PHE A 533 18.79 -16.20 -15.18
N ASP A 534 17.80 -15.34 -15.40
CA ASP A 534 17.28 -15.03 -16.72
C ASP A 534 16.77 -13.59 -16.84
N LEU A 535 16.78 -13.08 -18.06
CA LEU A 535 16.13 -11.82 -18.43
C LEU A 535 15.11 -12.10 -19.54
N ALA A 536 13.90 -12.49 -19.14
CA ALA A 536 12.81 -12.71 -20.08
C ALA A 536 12.24 -11.38 -20.59
N ILE A 537 11.56 -11.41 -21.74
CA ILE A 537 10.94 -10.26 -22.39
C ILE A 537 9.47 -10.59 -22.71
N GLY A 538 8.54 -9.82 -22.15
CA GLY A 538 7.10 -10.02 -22.31
C GLY A 538 6.58 -11.26 -21.56
N GLY A 539 5.39 -11.69 -21.93
CA GLY A 539 4.70 -12.84 -21.31
C GLY A 539 3.67 -12.44 -20.26
N SER A 540 3.04 -13.46 -19.66
CA SER A 540 1.89 -13.35 -18.77
C SER A 540 2.04 -12.31 -17.65
N LEU A 541 3.08 -12.43 -16.81
CA LEU A 541 3.26 -11.56 -15.65
C LEU A 541 3.55 -10.09 -16.03
N PRO A 542 4.49 -9.76 -16.94
CA PRO A 542 4.64 -8.38 -17.43
C PRO A 542 3.36 -7.81 -18.03
N ASN A 543 2.58 -8.60 -18.78
CA ASN A 543 1.32 -8.16 -19.37
C ASN A 543 0.24 -7.87 -18.32
N ALA A 544 0.09 -8.75 -17.32
CA ALA A 544 -0.88 -8.58 -16.23
C ALA A 544 -0.59 -7.33 -15.39
N ILE A 545 0.68 -7.06 -15.08
CA ILE A 545 1.11 -5.89 -14.30
C ILE A 545 1.07 -4.59 -15.14
N ALA A 546 1.16 -4.68 -16.47
CA ALA A 546 1.01 -3.54 -17.38
C ALA A 546 -0.46 -3.22 -17.70
N GLY A 547 -1.34 -4.24 -17.74
CA GLY A 547 -2.70 -4.14 -18.27
C GLY A 547 -2.79 -4.15 -19.80
N PHE A 548 -1.68 -4.43 -20.49
CA PHE A 548 -1.59 -4.51 -21.95
C PHE A 548 -0.46 -5.44 -22.40
N THR A 549 -0.45 -5.84 -23.68
CA THR A 549 0.58 -6.74 -24.22
C THR A 549 1.94 -6.05 -24.32
N THR A 550 2.95 -6.68 -23.73
CA THR A 550 4.36 -6.27 -23.73
C THR A 550 5.25 -7.34 -24.39
N PRO A 551 6.43 -6.97 -24.95
CA PRO A 551 6.96 -5.62 -25.13
C PRO A 551 6.21 -4.83 -26.22
N VAL A 552 6.15 -3.51 -26.07
CA VAL A 552 5.59 -2.60 -27.09
C VAL A 552 6.64 -2.22 -28.15
N PRO A 553 6.27 -1.73 -29.35
CA PRO A 553 7.25 -1.36 -30.39
C PRO A 553 8.31 -0.33 -29.97
N GLY A 554 7.97 0.57 -29.04
CA GLY A 554 8.87 1.58 -28.46
C GLY A 554 9.71 1.11 -27.27
N THR A 555 9.70 -0.19 -26.94
CA THR A 555 10.51 -0.76 -25.85
C THR A 555 12.00 -0.63 -26.17
N THR A 556 12.79 -0.11 -25.24
CA THR A 556 14.21 0.18 -25.43
C THR A 556 15.03 -1.11 -25.49
N SER A 557 15.84 -1.27 -26.55
CA SER A 557 16.76 -2.39 -26.71
C SER A 557 18.03 -2.20 -25.87
N GLY A 558 18.62 -3.29 -25.36
CA GLY A 558 19.96 -3.30 -24.80
C GLY A 558 20.07 -3.27 -23.27
N GLY A 559 18.97 -3.37 -22.52
CA GLY A 559 18.98 -3.42 -21.05
C GLY A 559 19.65 -4.69 -20.52
N VAL A 560 20.27 -4.58 -19.33
CA VAL A 560 21.16 -5.60 -18.76
C VAL A 560 20.74 -5.94 -17.33
N LEU A 561 20.52 -7.23 -17.05
CA LEU A 561 20.57 -7.79 -15.71
C LEU A 561 22.04 -8.10 -15.41
N SER A 562 22.62 -7.44 -14.40
CA SER A 562 24.04 -7.55 -14.05
C SER A 562 24.17 -8.24 -12.70
N VAL A 563 24.95 -9.32 -12.62
CA VAL A 563 25.17 -10.11 -11.40
C VAL A 563 26.65 -10.02 -11.05
N ASP A 564 26.93 -9.53 -9.85
CA ASP A 564 28.27 -9.35 -9.29
C ASP A 564 28.77 -10.62 -8.61
N SER A 565 27.92 -11.28 -7.83
CA SER A 565 28.24 -12.58 -7.24
C SER A 565 26.97 -13.38 -6.94
N VAL A 566 27.14 -14.70 -6.86
CA VAL A 566 26.13 -15.63 -6.33
C VAL A 566 26.78 -16.60 -5.36
N THR A 567 26.13 -16.85 -4.23
CA THR A 567 26.67 -17.68 -3.15
C THR A 567 25.57 -18.58 -2.57
N VAL A 568 25.91 -19.86 -2.37
CA VAL A 568 25.13 -20.80 -1.57
C VAL A 568 25.91 -21.06 -0.28
N SER A 569 25.27 -20.86 0.87
CA SER A 569 25.87 -21.13 2.18
C SER A 569 24.89 -21.90 3.07
N ARG A 570 25.41 -22.59 4.10
CA ARG A 570 24.58 -23.35 5.05
C ARG A 570 24.98 -23.09 6.50
N LYS A 571 24.05 -23.35 7.42
CA LYS A 571 24.29 -23.29 8.87
C LYS A 571 23.55 -24.42 9.57
N ALA A 572 24.21 -25.11 10.51
CA ALA A 572 23.56 -26.08 11.38
C ALA A 572 22.73 -25.39 12.48
N GLY A 573 21.60 -25.98 12.86
CA GLY A 573 20.71 -25.50 13.91
C GLY A 573 20.00 -26.64 14.65
N ALA A 574 18.84 -26.36 15.23
CA ALA A 574 18.09 -27.34 16.03
C ALA A 574 17.32 -28.33 15.14
N THR A 575 17.31 -29.62 15.48
CA THR A 575 16.49 -30.62 14.79
C THR A 575 15.11 -30.73 15.45
N ALA A 576 14.19 -29.86 15.07
CA ALA A 576 12.81 -29.90 15.56
C ALA A 576 12.04 -31.17 15.11
N PRO A 577 10.95 -31.55 15.81
CA PRO A 577 9.92 -32.42 15.25
C PRO A 577 9.38 -31.84 13.93
N ALA A 578 9.00 -32.70 12.98
CA ALA A 578 8.39 -32.23 11.72
C ALA A 578 6.91 -31.94 11.95
N MET A 579 6.29 -31.14 11.07
CA MET A 579 4.84 -31.03 11.06
C MET A 579 4.19 -32.37 10.68
N THR A 580 3.03 -32.65 11.27
CA THR A 580 2.23 -33.83 10.95
C THR A 580 0.75 -33.47 10.92
N ASP A 581 0.02 -33.98 9.94
CA ASP A 581 -1.43 -33.92 9.93
C ASP A 581 -2.05 -34.70 11.10
N PRO A 582 -2.94 -34.11 11.89
CA PRO A 582 -3.77 -34.86 12.82
C PRO A 582 -4.69 -35.84 12.07
N PRO A 583 -5.05 -37.00 12.66
CA PRO A 583 -6.03 -37.89 12.06
C PRO A 583 -7.42 -37.23 12.00
N VAL A 584 -8.16 -37.47 10.92
CA VAL A 584 -9.55 -37.02 10.77
C VAL A 584 -10.43 -37.72 11.82
N PRO A 585 -11.19 -36.98 12.66
CA PRO A 585 -12.11 -37.58 13.63
C PRO A 585 -13.17 -38.46 12.96
N ALA A 586 -13.33 -39.69 13.44
CA ALA A 586 -14.23 -40.67 12.85
C ALA A 586 -15.71 -40.38 13.19
N GLY A 587 -16.58 -40.54 12.18
CA GLY A 587 -18.03 -40.41 12.31
C GLY A 587 -18.56 -38.97 12.32
N PRO A 588 -19.89 -38.80 12.38
CA PRO A 588 -20.54 -37.49 12.38
C PRO A 588 -20.27 -36.72 13.68
N SER A 589 -20.39 -35.39 13.64
CA SER A 589 -20.66 -34.64 14.88
C SER A 589 -22.07 -35.00 15.40
N VAL A 590 -22.32 -34.75 16.68
CA VAL A 590 -23.69 -34.56 17.20
C VAL A 590 -23.77 -33.13 17.73
N VAL A 591 -24.52 -32.27 17.05
CA VAL A 591 -24.60 -30.84 17.33
C VAL A 591 -26.02 -30.48 17.76
N LYS A 592 -26.16 -29.80 18.90
CA LYS A 592 -27.48 -29.47 19.48
C LYS A 592 -27.52 -28.08 20.07
N VAL A 593 -28.54 -27.33 19.68
CA VAL A 593 -29.06 -26.21 20.48
C VAL A 593 -29.75 -26.81 21.70
N THR A 594 -29.35 -26.38 22.90
CA THR A 594 -29.88 -26.88 24.19
C THR A 594 -30.14 -25.71 25.13
N GLY A 595 -30.98 -25.92 26.15
CA GLY A 595 -31.36 -24.88 27.11
C GLY A 595 -32.76 -24.33 26.89
N SER A 596 -33.01 -23.10 27.36
CA SER A 596 -34.34 -22.46 27.37
C SER A 596 -34.25 -20.94 27.21
N GLN A 597 -35.39 -20.23 27.26
CA GLN A 597 -35.49 -18.79 27.01
C GLN A 597 -34.45 -17.97 27.79
N GLY A 598 -33.51 -17.35 27.07
CA GLY A 598 -32.44 -16.52 27.67
C GLY A 598 -31.25 -17.30 28.25
N ASN A 599 -31.26 -18.64 28.12
CA ASN A 599 -30.21 -19.53 28.60
C ASN A 599 -30.05 -20.73 27.65
N TRP A 600 -29.79 -20.44 26.37
CA TRP A 600 -29.42 -21.44 25.37
C TRP A 600 -27.90 -21.54 25.20
N GLN A 601 -27.45 -22.72 24.78
CA GLN A 601 -26.10 -22.98 24.32
C GLN A 601 -26.13 -23.88 23.08
N LEU A 602 -25.20 -23.67 22.15
CA LEU A 602 -24.85 -24.68 21.16
C LEU A 602 -23.90 -25.69 21.81
N THR A 603 -24.02 -26.96 21.46
CA THR A 603 -23.12 -28.03 21.90
C THR A 603 -22.65 -28.86 20.72
N VAL A 604 -21.40 -29.31 20.76
CA VAL A 604 -20.79 -30.24 19.81
C VAL A 604 -20.30 -31.45 20.59
N ASN A 605 -20.81 -32.63 20.26
CA ASN A 605 -20.57 -33.90 20.97
C ASN A 605 -20.82 -33.75 22.49
N GLY A 606 -21.87 -33.00 22.87
CA GLY A 606 -22.23 -32.71 24.26
C GLY A 606 -21.39 -31.62 24.95
N THR A 607 -20.31 -31.14 24.34
CA THR A 607 -19.46 -30.06 24.88
C THR A 607 -19.98 -28.69 24.42
N PRO A 608 -20.08 -27.65 25.28
CA PRO A 608 -20.49 -26.31 24.86
C PRO A 608 -19.60 -25.73 23.76
N TRP A 609 -20.21 -25.03 22.80
CA TRP A 609 -19.55 -24.52 21.60
C TRP A 609 -20.00 -23.09 21.29
N GLU A 610 -19.21 -22.10 21.71
CA GLU A 610 -19.34 -20.73 21.21
C GLU A 610 -18.78 -20.64 19.79
N VAL A 611 -19.57 -20.13 18.85
CA VAL A 611 -19.15 -19.95 17.45
C VAL A 611 -18.16 -18.78 17.38
N LYS A 612 -16.87 -19.11 17.25
CA LYS A 612 -15.77 -18.18 16.98
C LYS A 612 -15.34 -18.42 15.54
N GLY A 613 -15.90 -17.66 14.59
CA GLY A 613 -15.83 -18.04 13.19
C GLY A 613 -15.54 -16.95 12.18
N MET A 614 -15.19 -17.41 10.98
CA MET A 614 -15.02 -16.58 9.79
C MET A 614 -15.83 -17.18 8.64
N THR A 615 -16.36 -16.36 7.74
CA THR A 615 -16.74 -16.86 6.40
C THR A 615 -15.48 -17.17 5.60
N TYR A 616 -15.52 -18.23 4.79
CA TYR A 616 -14.34 -18.83 4.14
C TYR A 616 -14.40 -18.67 2.62
N GLY A 617 -13.47 -17.88 2.07
CA GLY A 617 -13.32 -17.59 0.65
C GLY A 617 -12.28 -18.41 -0.13
N PRO A 618 -11.18 -18.96 0.47
CA PRO A 618 -10.21 -19.74 -0.29
C PRO A 618 -10.83 -20.98 -0.99
N PRO A 619 -10.20 -21.49 -2.07
CA PRO A 619 -10.66 -22.71 -2.73
C PRO A 619 -10.80 -23.89 -1.75
N GLN A 620 -11.93 -24.59 -1.79
CA GLN A 620 -12.18 -25.75 -0.91
C GLN A 620 -11.17 -26.89 -1.14
N ALA A 621 -10.64 -27.01 -2.36
CA ALA A 621 -9.55 -27.93 -2.72
C ALA A 621 -8.21 -27.63 -2.03
N ALA A 622 -7.99 -26.39 -1.58
CA ALA A 622 -6.72 -25.92 -1.00
C ALA A 622 -6.76 -25.81 0.53
N ALA A 623 -7.78 -26.36 1.20
CA ALA A 623 -8.10 -26.15 2.61
C ALA A 623 -6.93 -26.36 3.59
N ASP A 624 -6.02 -27.30 3.31
CA ASP A 624 -4.93 -27.68 4.20
C ASP A 624 -3.93 -26.54 4.50
N GLY A 625 -3.69 -25.67 3.51
CA GLY A 625 -2.86 -24.46 3.66
C GLY A 625 -3.54 -23.30 4.40
N TYR A 626 -4.82 -23.43 4.77
CA TYR A 626 -5.60 -22.37 5.42
C TYR A 626 -6.13 -22.76 6.81
N MET A 627 -6.49 -24.03 7.05
CA MET A 627 -7.04 -24.47 8.35
C MET A 627 -6.08 -24.21 9.52
N ARG A 628 -4.77 -24.29 9.28
CA ARG A 628 -3.74 -23.98 10.30
C ARG A 628 -3.71 -22.49 10.67
N ASP A 629 -3.84 -21.60 9.68
CA ASP A 629 -3.85 -20.15 9.93
C ASP A 629 -5.14 -19.71 10.65
N LEU A 630 -6.28 -20.23 10.22
CA LEU A 630 -7.56 -20.08 10.92
C LEU A 630 -7.47 -20.59 12.36
N LYS A 631 -6.81 -21.74 12.60
CA LYS A 631 -6.63 -22.25 13.96
C LYS A 631 -5.74 -21.34 14.82
N ASN A 632 -4.68 -20.76 14.23
CA ASN A 632 -3.78 -19.80 14.88
C ASN A 632 -4.44 -18.43 15.15
N MET A 633 -5.44 -18.08 14.35
CA MET A 633 -6.39 -16.97 14.55
C MET A 633 -7.41 -17.27 15.67
N GLY A 634 -7.44 -18.49 16.21
CA GLY A 634 -8.40 -18.92 17.25
C GLY A 634 -9.79 -19.28 16.73
N VAL A 635 -9.94 -19.40 15.40
CA VAL A 635 -11.19 -19.83 14.76
C VAL A 635 -11.50 -21.27 15.15
N ASN A 636 -12.76 -21.53 15.51
CA ASN A 636 -13.31 -22.87 15.64
C ASN A 636 -14.38 -23.17 14.58
N THR A 637 -14.94 -22.17 13.91
CA THR A 637 -16.03 -22.37 12.93
C THR A 637 -15.74 -21.63 11.63
N ILE A 638 -15.98 -22.26 10.48
CA ILE A 638 -16.03 -21.57 9.19
C ILE A 638 -17.42 -21.65 8.57
N ARG A 639 -17.78 -20.69 7.72
CA ARG A 639 -19.02 -20.71 6.92
C ARG A 639 -18.71 -20.68 5.43
N ILE A 640 -19.41 -21.52 4.67
CA ILE A 640 -19.46 -21.51 3.20
C ILE A 640 -20.91 -21.34 2.73
N TRP A 641 -21.14 -20.64 1.62
CA TRP A 641 -22.49 -20.41 1.07
C TRP A 641 -23.07 -21.59 0.27
N GLY A 642 -22.22 -22.52 -0.16
CA GLY A 642 -22.63 -23.70 -0.92
C GLY A 642 -21.52 -24.76 -1.00
N PRO A 643 -21.88 -26.05 -1.14
CA PRO A 643 -20.92 -27.14 -1.26
C PRO A 643 -20.52 -27.40 -2.73
N ASP A 644 -19.22 -27.52 -2.99
CA ASP A 644 -18.66 -27.99 -4.25
C ASP A 644 -18.24 -29.48 -4.16
N ALA A 645 -17.52 -29.98 -5.18
CA ALA A 645 -16.95 -31.34 -5.19
C ALA A 645 -15.84 -31.58 -4.14
N ASN A 646 -15.26 -30.52 -3.57
CA ASN A 646 -14.17 -30.55 -2.60
C ASN A 646 -14.65 -30.36 -1.15
N THR A 647 -15.92 -30.00 -0.91
CA THR A 647 -16.54 -29.98 0.44
C THR A 647 -16.21 -31.19 1.30
N PRO A 648 -16.18 -32.44 0.78
CA PRO A 648 -15.66 -33.60 1.51
C PRO A 648 -14.27 -33.40 2.12
N LEU A 649 -13.32 -32.85 1.36
CA LEU A 649 -11.96 -32.53 1.79
C LEU A 649 -11.95 -31.35 2.78
N LEU A 650 -12.71 -30.29 2.51
CA LEU A 650 -12.83 -29.14 3.43
C LEU A 650 -13.32 -29.60 4.82
N LEU A 651 -14.36 -30.42 4.88
CA LEU A 651 -14.93 -30.93 6.13
C LEU A 651 -13.94 -31.79 6.91
N ASP A 652 -13.21 -32.70 6.25
CA ASP A 652 -12.23 -33.57 6.90
C ASP A 652 -10.97 -32.81 7.35
N THR A 653 -10.61 -31.74 6.62
CA THR A 653 -9.47 -30.87 6.95
C THR A 653 -9.82 -29.91 8.09
N ALA A 654 -11.01 -29.31 8.09
CA ALA A 654 -11.52 -28.56 9.23
C ALA A 654 -11.57 -29.45 10.48
N ALA A 655 -12.14 -30.65 10.37
CA ALA A 655 -12.29 -31.57 11.50
C ALA A 655 -10.95 -31.98 12.14
N ARG A 656 -9.90 -32.26 11.35
CA ARG A 656 -8.58 -32.65 11.89
C ARG A 656 -7.90 -31.52 12.69
N HIS A 657 -8.17 -30.26 12.34
CA HIS A 657 -7.72 -29.09 13.10
C HIS A 657 -8.71 -28.65 14.21
N GLY A 658 -9.77 -29.44 14.45
CA GLY A 658 -10.80 -29.10 15.44
C GLY A 658 -11.56 -27.82 15.09
N ILE A 659 -11.85 -27.64 13.80
CA ILE A 659 -12.72 -26.62 13.22
C ILE A 659 -14.00 -27.32 12.71
N LYS A 660 -15.13 -26.63 12.74
CA LYS A 660 -16.43 -27.11 12.23
C LYS A 660 -16.96 -26.16 11.14
N VAL A 661 -17.89 -26.62 10.33
CA VAL A 661 -18.37 -25.90 9.12
C VAL A 661 -19.88 -25.68 9.19
N VAL A 662 -20.29 -24.42 9.11
CA VAL A 662 -21.65 -24.02 8.71
C VAL A 662 -21.75 -24.24 7.21
N VAL A 663 -22.54 -25.24 6.80
CA VAL A 663 -22.69 -25.60 5.38
C VAL A 663 -23.94 -24.92 4.83
N GLY A 664 -23.71 -23.85 4.06
CA GLY A 664 -24.74 -23.19 3.28
C GLY A 664 -25.33 -24.10 2.21
N LEU A 665 -26.63 -23.95 1.99
CA LEU A 665 -27.44 -24.71 1.05
C LEU A 665 -28.20 -23.68 0.20
N TRP A 666 -27.58 -23.30 -0.92
CA TRP A 666 -28.01 -22.16 -1.73
C TRP A 666 -29.45 -22.29 -2.24
N LEU A 667 -30.18 -21.17 -2.23
CA LEU A 667 -31.52 -21.03 -2.79
C LEU A 667 -31.58 -19.79 -3.70
N ASN A 668 -32.14 -19.95 -4.90
CA ASN A 668 -32.22 -18.91 -5.92
C ASN A 668 -33.10 -17.73 -5.48
N HIS A 669 -32.54 -16.52 -5.48
CA HIS A 669 -33.21 -15.26 -5.12
C HIS A 669 -34.44 -14.92 -5.98
N GLY A 670 -34.38 -15.19 -7.29
CA GLY A 670 -35.41 -14.79 -8.26
C GLY A 670 -36.56 -15.79 -8.43
N ALA A 671 -36.48 -16.97 -7.81
CA ALA A 671 -37.43 -18.07 -8.03
C ALA A 671 -38.85 -17.75 -7.51
N ASP A 672 -39.87 -18.36 -8.14
CA ASP A 672 -41.25 -18.21 -7.70
C ASP A 672 -41.60 -19.20 -6.59
N TYR A 673 -41.26 -18.84 -5.35
CA TYR A 673 -41.59 -19.66 -4.18
C TYR A 673 -43.10 -19.83 -3.94
N VAL A 674 -43.98 -19.05 -4.59
CA VAL A 674 -45.43 -19.32 -4.59
C VAL A 674 -45.73 -20.45 -5.58
N ASN A 675 -45.46 -20.20 -6.87
CA ASN A 675 -46.02 -20.97 -7.98
C ASN A 675 -45.12 -22.12 -8.49
N ASP A 676 -43.79 -21.99 -8.41
CA ASP A 676 -42.86 -22.96 -9.00
C ASP A 676 -42.66 -24.17 -8.09
N THR A 677 -43.60 -25.11 -8.19
CA THR A 677 -43.54 -26.41 -7.51
C THR A 677 -42.47 -27.34 -8.08
N ALA A 678 -42.02 -27.12 -9.32
CA ALA A 678 -40.98 -27.94 -9.95
C ALA A 678 -39.61 -27.63 -9.35
N TYR A 679 -39.20 -26.35 -9.34
CA TYR A 679 -37.98 -25.90 -8.67
C TYR A 679 -37.99 -26.26 -7.18
N LYS A 680 -39.07 -25.96 -6.45
CA LYS A 680 -39.19 -26.31 -5.02
C LYS A 680 -39.05 -27.80 -4.75
N THR A 681 -39.53 -28.66 -5.66
CA THR A 681 -39.36 -30.11 -5.51
C THR A 681 -37.93 -30.56 -5.81
N ALA A 682 -37.35 -30.06 -6.90
CA ALA A 682 -35.98 -30.38 -7.31
C ALA A 682 -34.94 -29.95 -6.27
N VAL A 683 -34.90 -28.65 -5.92
CA VAL A 683 -33.88 -28.10 -5.01
C VAL A 683 -33.97 -28.71 -3.60
N LYS A 684 -35.17 -29.05 -3.13
CA LYS A 684 -35.35 -29.76 -1.85
C LYS A 684 -34.79 -31.19 -1.91
N ALA A 685 -34.95 -31.90 -3.04
CA ALA A 685 -34.37 -33.22 -3.23
C ALA A 685 -32.84 -33.17 -3.35
N GLU A 686 -32.30 -32.17 -4.06
CA GLU A 686 -30.86 -31.92 -4.20
C GLU A 686 -30.21 -31.60 -2.84
N ILE A 687 -30.84 -30.72 -2.04
CA ILE A 687 -30.42 -30.41 -0.67
C ILE A 687 -30.42 -31.67 0.20
N VAL A 688 -31.48 -32.47 0.18
CA VAL A 688 -31.55 -33.72 0.96
C VAL A 688 -30.50 -34.74 0.50
N ALA A 689 -30.22 -34.84 -0.80
CA ALA A 689 -29.14 -35.69 -1.32
C ALA A 689 -27.77 -35.25 -0.80
N LYS A 690 -27.47 -33.94 -0.86
CA LYS A 690 -26.22 -33.34 -0.40
C LYS A 690 -26.03 -33.44 1.12
N VAL A 691 -27.12 -33.30 1.90
CA VAL A 691 -27.11 -33.59 3.35
C VAL A 691 -26.78 -35.06 3.60
N ASN A 692 -27.39 -36.00 2.87
CA ASN A 692 -27.10 -37.43 3.03
C ASN A 692 -25.63 -37.79 2.69
N GLU A 693 -25.03 -37.12 1.72
CA GLU A 693 -23.62 -37.25 1.33
C GLU A 693 -22.65 -36.75 2.44
N LEU A 694 -22.97 -35.62 3.09
CA LEU A 694 -22.03 -34.89 3.94
C LEU A 694 -22.26 -35.06 5.46
N LYS A 695 -23.48 -35.37 5.92
CA LYS A 695 -23.83 -35.50 7.35
C LYS A 695 -22.96 -36.46 8.16
N GLY A 696 -22.36 -37.45 7.50
CA GLY A 696 -21.49 -38.46 8.14
C GLY A 696 -20.11 -37.94 8.57
N ARG A 697 -19.75 -36.70 8.18
CA ARG A 697 -18.42 -36.12 8.39
C ARG A 697 -18.37 -35.28 9.66
N SER A 698 -17.34 -35.49 10.46
CA SER A 698 -17.11 -34.70 11.68
C SER A 698 -16.78 -33.23 11.40
N GLY A 699 -16.68 -32.79 10.15
CA GLY A 699 -16.56 -31.37 9.82
C GLY A 699 -17.85 -30.57 10.02
N VAL A 700 -19.03 -31.19 9.93
CA VAL A 700 -20.30 -30.45 9.92
C VAL A 700 -20.62 -29.84 11.30
N LEU A 701 -21.06 -28.58 11.31
CA LEU A 701 -21.66 -27.91 12.47
C LEU A 701 -23.19 -27.89 12.36
N LEU A 702 -23.71 -27.25 11.31
CA LEU A 702 -25.14 -27.01 11.06
C LEU A 702 -25.38 -26.70 9.58
N TRP A 703 -26.64 -26.81 9.17
CA TRP A 703 -27.12 -26.54 7.82
C TRP A 703 -27.76 -25.15 7.72
N ASP A 704 -27.34 -24.33 6.75
CA ASP A 704 -27.81 -22.93 6.58
C ASP A 704 -28.56 -22.81 5.24
N VAL A 705 -29.89 -22.77 5.29
CA VAL A 705 -30.77 -22.90 4.13
C VAL A 705 -31.05 -21.53 3.50
N GLY A 706 -30.41 -21.25 2.37
CA GLY A 706 -30.50 -19.97 1.68
C GLY A 706 -29.70 -18.83 2.34
N ASN A 707 -29.48 -17.76 1.56
CA ASN A 707 -28.77 -16.56 1.99
C ASN A 707 -29.41 -15.33 1.32
N GLU A 708 -29.98 -14.42 2.11
CA GLU A 708 -30.45 -13.08 1.67
C GLU A 708 -31.58 -13.10 0.62
N VAL A 709 -32.36 -14.18 0.58
CA VAL A 709 -33.47 -14.37 -0.37
C VAL A 709 -34.61 -13.39 -0.09
N ILE A 710 -34.93 -13.10 1.18
CA ILE A 710 -36.00 -12.17 1.54
C ILE A 710 -35.60 -10.72 1.21
N LEU A 711 -34.34 -10.33 1.38
CA LEU A 711 -33.83 -9.06 0.87
C LEU A 711 -33.94 -9.00 -0.66
N GLU A 712 -33.24 -9.89 -1.37
CA GLU A 712 -32.99 -9.76 -2.81
C GLU A 712 -34.24 -9.92 -3.68
N MET A 713 -35.32 -10.56 -3.20
CA MET A 713 -36.60 -10.66 -3.92
C MET A 713 -37.13 -9.34 -4.48
N GLN A 714 -36.86 -8.20 -3.83
CA GLN A 714 -37.33 -6.88 -4.27
C GLN A 714 -36.58 -6.36 -5.51
N ASN A 715 -35.39 -6.88 -5.80
CA ASN A 715 -34.55 -6.43 -6.91
C ASN A 715 -34.96 -7.04 -8.27
N TYR A 716 -35.91 -7.99 -8.27
CA TYR A 716 -36.39 -8.69 -9.47
C TYR A 716 -37.53 -8.00 -10.24
N GLY A 717 -37.75 -6.70 -10.03
CA GLY A 717 -38.75 -5.91 -10.76
C GLY A 717 -40.22 -6.30 -10.49
N LEU A 718 -40.47 -6.97 -9.37
CA LEU A 718 -41.78 -7.45 -8.94
C LEU A 718 -42.58 -6.34 -8.25
N SER A 719 -43.92 -6.42 -8.26
CA SER A 719 -44.75 -5.54 -7.44
C SER A 719 -44.61 -5.88 -5.96
N ALA A 720 -44.77 -4.90 -5.06
CA ALA A 720 -44.62 -5.09 -3.62
C ALA A 720 -45.52 -6.22 -3.06
N GLU A 721 -46.73 -6.39 -3.60
CA GLU A 721 -47.64 -7.49 -3.26
C GLU A 721 -47.08 -8.86 -3.64
N VAL A 722 -46.46 -8.98 -4.82
CA VAL A 722 -45.82 -10.22 -5.28
C VAL A 722 -44.54 -10.51 -4.49
N VAL A 723 -43.76 -9.49 -4.14
CA VAL A 723 -42.59 -9.61 -3.24
C VAL A 723 -43.04 -10.17 -1.89
N GLU A 724 -44.05 -9.57 -1.26
CA GLU A 724 -44.54 -10.00 0.05
C GLU A 724 -45.10 -11.43 0.02
N ALA A 725 -45.90 -11.77 -1.00
CA ALA A 725 -46.40 -13.13 -1.22
C ALA A 725 -45.26 -14.15 -1.38
N ARG A 726 -44.19 -13.79 -2.11
CA ARG A 726 -43.00 -14.65 -2.26
C ARG A 726 -42.17 -14.77 -0.98
N ARG A 727 -42.02 -13.71 -0.17
CA ARG A 727 -41.34 -13.75 1.14
C ARG A 727 -42.04 -14.72 2.10
N VAL A 728 -43.36 -14.62 2.19
CA VAL A 728 -44.21 -15.55 2.97
C VAL A 728 -44.11 -16.99 2.45
N ALA A 729 -44.08 -17.19 1.13
CA ALA A 729 -43.98 -18.53 0.54
C ALA A 729 -42.58 -19.15 0.68
N TYR A 730 -41.53 -18.33 0.58
CA TYR A 730 -40.15 -18.74 0.85
C TYR A 730 -39.96 -19.20 2.30
N ALA A 731 -40.44 -18.44 3.28
CA ALA A 731 -40.34 -18.84 4.69
C ALA A 731 -41.04 -20.18 4.98
N LYS A 732 -42.17 -20.47 4.30
CA LYS A 732 -42.84 -21.78 4.35
C LYS A 732 -42.02 -22.88 3.67
N PHE A 733 -41.37 -22.58 2.55
CA PHE A 733 -40.50 -23.55 1.86
C PHE A 733 -39.23 -23.87 2.66
N VAL A 734 -38.60 -22.87 3.29
CA VAL A 734 -37.50 -23.06 4.26
C VAL A 734 -37.91 -24.03 5.37
N ASN A 735 -39.16 -23.96 5.84
CA ASN A 735 -39.68 -24.94 6.81
C ASN A 735 -39.80 -26.36 6.24
N GLU A 736 -40.30 -26.51 5.01
CA GLU A 736 -40.35 -27.83 4.33
C GLU A 736 -38.95 -28.43 4.15
N VAL A 737 -37.95 -27.61 3.82
CA VAL A 737 -36.55 -28.02 3.68
C VAL A 737 -35.99 -28.40 5.04
N ALA A 738 -36.18 -27.59 6.09
CA ALA A 738 -35.70 -27.90 7.44
C ALA A 738 -36.25 -29.23 7.99
N VAL A 739 -37.56 -29.49 7.83
CA VAL A 739 -38.18 -30.77 8.21
C VAL A 739 -37.58 -31.94 7.41
N ALA A 740 -37.31 -31.75 6.12
CA ALA A 740 -36.69 -32.78 5.29
C ALA A 740 -35.22 -33.04 5.65
N ILE A 741 -34.48 -31.99 6.05
CA ILE A 741 -33.10 -32.11 6.57
C ILE A 741 -33.10 -32.86 7.91
N HIS A 742 -33.95 -32.50 8.88
CA HIS A 742 -34.05 -33.21 10.17
C HIS A 742 -34.40 -34.70 10.00
N ALA A 743 -35.23 -35.04 9.01
CA ALA A 743 -35.57 -36.42 8.68
C ALA A 743 -34.40 -37.20 8.04
N ALA A 744 -33.50 -36.51 7.31
CA ALA A 744 -32.29 -37.10 6.74
C ALA A 744 -31.12 -37.15 7.75
N ASP A 745 -31.01 -36.13 8.61
CA ASP A 745 -29.91 -35.89 9.53
C ASP A 745 -30.44 -35.38 10.87
N ALA A 746 -30.65 -36.31 11.79
CA ALA A 746 -31.04 -36.01 13.16
C ALA A 746 -29.88 -35.47 14.03
N ASN A 747 -28.65 -35.34 13.50
CA ASN A 747 -27.48 -34.98 14.30
C ASN A 747 -27.14 -33.49 14.30
N HIS A 748 -27.51 -32.70 13.28
CA HIS A 748 -27.11 -31.30 13.15
C HIS A 748 -28.32 -30.32 13.13
N PRO A 749 -28.17 -29.08 13.64
CA PRO A 749 -29.21 -28.05 13.56
C PRO A 749 -29.42 -27.53 12.13
N VAL A 750 -30.57 -26.88 11.90
CA VAL A 750 -30.90 -26.14 10.68
C VAL A 750 -31.21 -24.67 10.99
N THR A 751 -30.68 -23.77 10.18
CA THR A 751 -30.99 -22.33 10.18
C THR A 751 -31.24 -21.81 8.76
N SER A 752 -31.48 -20.51 8.61
CA SER A 752 -31.68 -19.82 7.33
C SER A 752 -31.20 -18.38 7.48
N THR A 753 -30.29 -17.94 6.62
CA THR A 753 -29.65 -16.62 6.69
C THR A 753 -30.33 -15.59 5.80
N ASP A 754 -30.47 -14.36 6.31
CA ASP A 754 -30.89 -13.20 5.54
C ASP A 754 -30.28 -11.90 6.08
N ALA A 755 -30.44 -10.80 5.34
CA ALA A 755 -29.85 -9.52 5.70
C ALA A 755 -30.71 -8.80 6.74
N TYR A 756 -30.06 -8.36 7.82
CA TYR A 756 -30.69 -7.76 9.00
C TYR A 756 -31.76 -8.67 9.63
N THR A 757 -32.47 -8.14 10.61
CA THR A 757 -33.44 -8.87 11.44
C THR A 757 -34.80 -9.08 10.76
N HIS A 758 -35.02 -8.51 9.57
CA HIS A 758 -36.34 -8.43 8.93
C HIS A 758 -36.90 -9.80 8.57
N ALA A 759 -36.09 -10.72 8.06
CA ALA A 759 -36.51 -12.08 7.70
C ALA A 759 -37.13 -12.87 8.88
N TRP A 760 -36.72 -12.56 10.11
CA TRP A 760 -37.23 -13.24 11.30
C TRP A 760 -38.74 -13.04 11.51
N THR A 761 -39.33 -11.93 11.03
CA THR A 761 -40.77 -11.69 11.09
C THR A 761 -41.57 -12.71 10.29
N TYR A 762 -41.00 -13.25 9.21
CA TYR A 762 -41.56 -14.34 8.39
C TYR A 762 -41.21 -15.71 8.97
N TYR A 763 -39.99 -15.91 9.47
CA TYR A 763 -39.56 -17.19 10.04
C TYR A 763 -40.29 -17.56 11.34
N LYS A 764 -40.66 -16.58 12.19
CA LYS A 764 -41.41 -16.83 13.43
C LYS A 764 -42.77 -17.51 13.21
N PRO A 765 -43.67 -17.04 12.31
CA PRO A 765 -44.94 -17.70 12.01
C PRO A 765 -44.86 -18.82 10.97
N HIS A 766 -43.80 -18.91 10.15
CA HIS A 766 -43.78 -19.81 8.99
C HIS A 766 -42.62 -20.81 8.92
N ALA A 767 -41.56 -20.62 9.72
CA ALA A 767 -40.43 -21.55 9.84
C ALA A 767 -40.22 -22.08 11.28
N PRO A 768 -41.25 -22.69 11.92
CA PRO A 768 -41.12 -23.30 13.24
C PRO A 768 -40.04 -24.40 13.32
N ALA A 769 -39.69 -25.07 12.22
CA ALA A 769 -38.70 -26.15 12.19
C ALA A 769 -37.21 -25.71 12.23
N LEU A 770 -36.87 -24.42 12.10
CA LEU A 770 -35.48 -23.98 12.29
C LEU A 770 -35.07 -24.12 13.77
N ASP A 771 -33.88 -24.63 14.07
CA ASP A 771 -33.39 -24.77 15.46
C ASP A 771 -32.97 -23.43 16.07
N LEU A 772 -32.49 -22.51 15.23
CA LEU A 772 -32.03 -21.17 15.59
C LEU A 772 -32.30 -20.19 14.43
N LEU A 773 -32.18 -18.89 14.71
CA LEU A 773 -32.21 -17.83 13.70
C LEU A 773 -30.77 -17.47 13.25
N ALA A 774 -30.61 -17.04 12.00
CA ALA A 774 -29.35 -16.50 11.49
C ALA A 774 -29.59 -15.10 10.88
N VAL A 775 -28.52 -14.32 10.75
CA VAL A 775 -28.58 -12.94 10.26
C VAL A 775 -27.20 -12.50 9.74
N ASN A 776 -27.20 -11.81 8.61
CA ASN A 776 -26.08 -10.99 8.15
C ASN A 776 -26.29 -9.56 8.68
N SER A 777 -25.35 -9.03 9.47
CA SER A 777 -25.40 -7.66 9.97
C SER A 777 -24.00 -7.05 10.08
N TYR A 778 -23.72 -6.17 9.14
CA TYR A 778 -22.60 -5.25 9.18
C TYR A 778 -22.95 -4.04 10.06
N GLY A 779 -21.98 -3.15 10.32
CA GLY A 779 -22.15 -1.78 10.85
C GLY A 779 -23.08 -1.62 12.06
N ALA A 780 -24.40 -1.55 11.84
CA ALA A 780 -25.44 -1.38 12.87
C ALA A 780 -25.73 -2.64 13.76
N ILE A 781 -24.72 -3.45 14.10
CA ILE A 781 -24.85 -4.76 14.76
C ILE A 781 -25.67 -4.79 16.06
N ASP A 782 -25.64 -3.73 16.88
CA ASP A 782 -26.42 -3.64 18.14
C ASP A 782 -27.94 -3.76 17.93
N THR A 783 -28.43 -3.49 16.72
CA THR A 783 -29.84 -3.65 16.33
C THR A 783 -30.32 -5.09 16.50
N VAL A 784 -29.46 -6.09 16.23
CA VAL A 784 -29.81 -7.52 16.26
C VAL A 784 -30.34 -7.94 17.63
N LYS A 785 -29.67 -7.51 18.71
CA LYS A 785 -30.11 -7.77 20.10
C LYS A 785 -31.42 -7.07 20.42
N ARG A 786 -31.55 -5.78 20.04
CA ARG A 786 -32.75 -4.97 20.30
C ARG A 786 -33.97 -5.58 19.63
N ASP A 787 -33.85 -5.97 18.37
CA ASP A 787 -34.96 -6.48 17.57
C ASP A 787 -35.35 -7.91 17.98
N TRP A 788 -34.38 -8.71 18.45
CA TRP A 788 -34.68 -10.00 19.06
C TRP A 788 -35.59 -9.86 20.30
N ILE A 789 -35.30 -8.87 21.15
CA ILE A 789 -36.11 -8.57 22.34
C ILE A 789 -37.47 -8.00 21.93
N ALA A 790 -37.50 -6.99 21.06
CA ALA A 790 -38.72 -6.29 20.66
C ALA A 790 -39.69 -7.18 19.86
N GLY A 791 -39.18 -8.05 18.98
CA GLY A 791 -39.97 -9.03 18.26
C GLY A 791 -40.38 -10.24 19.10
N GLY A 792 -39.91 -10.36 20.35
CA GLY A 792 -40.30 -11.40 21.30
C GLY A 792 -40.05 -12.82 20.77
N TYR A 793 -38.84 -13.08 20.28
CA TYR A 793 -38.48 -14.38 19.71
C TYR A 793 -38.15 -15.41 20.80
N THR A 794 -38.32 -16.70 20.45
CA THR A 794 -38.19 -17.84 21.38
C THR A 794 -37.18 -18.88 20.89
N LYS A 795 -36.22 -18.44 20.08
CA LYS A 795 -35.09 -19.21 19.56
C LYS A 795 -33.82 -18.38 19.72
N PRO A 796 -32.66 -18.98 19.99
CA PRO A 796 -31.38 -18.29 19.95
C PRO A 796 -30.99 -17.92 18.52
N TYR A 797 -29.91 -17.16 18.34
CA TYR A 797 -29.40 -16.78 17.02
C TYR A 797 -27.86 -16.87 16.90
N ILE A 798 -27.38 -16.88 15.66
CA ILE A 798 -25.99 -16.62 15.29
C ILE A 798 -25.91 -15.42 14.34
N LEU A 799 -24.78 -14.73 14.35
CA LEU A 799 -24.38 -13.84 13.25
C LEU A 799 -23.71 -14.70 12.18
N THR A 800 -24.23 -14.72 10.95
CA THR A 800 -23.65 -15.51 9.85
C THR A 800 -22.71 -14.69 8.96
N GLU A 801 -22.86 -13.36 8.94
CA GLU A 801 -21.89 -12.39 8.40
C GLU A 801 -21.93 -11.10 9.22
N GLY A 802 -20.79 -10.43 9.38
CA GLY A 802 -20.68 -9.14 10.05
C GLY A 802 -19.24 -8.62 10.12
N GLY A 803 -19.04 -7.50 10.80
CA GLY A 803 -17.74 -6.83 10.89
C GLY A 803 -17.85 -5.31 10.65
N PRO A 804 -16.91 -4.68 9.93
CA PRO A 804 -16.97 -3.25 9.64
C PRO A 804 -18.15 -2.87 8.71
N ALA A 805 -18.51 -1.59 8.72
CA ALA A 805 -19.63 -1.07 7.95
C ALA A 805 -19.46 -1.26 6.42
N GLY A 806 -20.54 -1.69 5.76
CA GLY A 806 -20.58 -1.91 4.30
C GLY A 806 -20.68 -0.61 3.49
N GLU A 807 -20.54 -0.71 2.16
CA GLU A 807 -20.56 0.49 1.28
C GLU A 807 -21.93 1.20 1.22
N TRP A 808 -22.99 0.53 1.68
CA TRP A 808 -24.35 1.05 1.81
C TRP A 808 -24.64 1.70 3.18
N GLU A 809 -23.72 1.60 4.15
CA GLU A 809 -23.88 2.15 5.51
C GLU A 809 -23.08 3.44 5.74
N VAL A 810 -22.13 3.76 4.86
CA VAL A 810 -21.23 4.92 5.00
C VAL A 810 -21.71 6.13 4.19
N PRO A 811 -21.45 7.37 4.65
CA PRO A 811 -21.71 8.57 3.84
C PRO A 811 -20.81 8.60 2.60
N ASN A 812 -21.21 9.37 1.58
CA ASN A 812 -20.33 9.67 0.45
C ASN A 812 -19.22 10.64 0.84
N ASP A 813 -18.07 10.53 0.15
CA ASP A 813 -16.92 11.40 0.30
C ASP A 813 -16.99 12.67 -0.59
N VAL A 814 -15.89 13.42 -0.61
CA VAL A 814 -15.69 14.66 -1.39
C VAL A 814 -15.92 14.50 -2.91
N ASN A 815 -15.81 13.29 -3.46
CA ASN A 815 -16.07 12.99 -4.87
C ASN A 815 -17.45 12.35 -5.12
N GLY A 816 -18.26 12.17 -4.07
CA GLY A 816 -19.63 11.64 -4.17
C GLY A 816 -19.73 10.12 -4.19
N VAL A 817 -18.70 9.40 -3.74
CA VAL A 817 -18.67 7.92 -3.67
C VAL A 817 -18.52 7.45 -2.22
N PRO A 818 -18.91 6.21 -1.86
CA PRO A 818 -18.88 5.72 -0.48
C PRO A 818 -17.53 5.89 0.23
N ASN A 819 -17.54 6.66 1.33
CA ASN A 819 -16.39 6.98 2.17
C ASN A 819 -16.01 5.76 3.02
N GLU A 820 -15.22 4.89 2.43
CA GLU A 820 -14.76 3.64 3.03
C GLU A 820 -13.94 3.88 4.30
N PRO A 821 -14.19 3.11 5.39
CA PRO A 821 -13.45 3.26 6.63
C PRO A 821 -11.94 3.01 6.46
N SER A 822 -11.12 3.72 7.22
CA SER A 822 -9.67 3.47 7.30
C SER A 822 -9.37 2.06 7.82
N ASP A 823 -8.17 1.54 7.59
CA ASP A 823 -7.80 0.18 8.02
C ASP A 823 -7.87 0.03 9.56
N LEU A 824 -7.55 1.11 10.28
CA LEU A 824 -7.74 1.25 11.74
C LEU A 824 -9.22 1.28 12.17
N ALA A 825 -10.11 1.89 11.37
CA ALA A 825 -11.54 1.83 11.62
C ALA A 825 -12.13 0.44 11.32
N LYS A 826 -11.62 -0.26 10.30
CA LYS A 826 -11.99 -1.67 10.01
C LYS A 826 -11.59 -2.60 11.15
N LYS A 827 -10.36 -2.46 11.68
CA LYS A 827 -9.84 -3.13 12.90
C LYS A 827 -10.79 -2.94 14.10
N ALA A 828 -11.28 -1.72 14.31
CA ALA A 828 -12.24 -1.41 15.37
C ALA A 828 -13.63 -2.02 15.09
N GLY A 829 -14.11 -1.98 13.85
CA GLY A 829 -15.40 -2.53 13.43
C GLY A 829 -15.54 -4.03 13.72
N TYR A 830 -14.52 -4.84 13.41
CA TYR A 830 -14.48 -6.26 13.80
C TYR A 830 -14.57 -6.46 15.31
N THR A 831 -13.79 -5.69 16.07
CA THR A 831 -13.78 -5.76 17.55
C THR A 831 -15.16 -5.41 18.12
N TYR A 832 -15.85 -4.43 17.53
CA TYR A 832 -17.21 -4.01 17.90
C TYR A 832 -18.26 -5.07 17.54
N SER A 833 -18.22 -5.63 16.32
CA SER A 833 -19.10 -6.72 15.85
C SER A 833 -19.13 -7.88 16.84
N TRP A 834 -17.95 -8.41 17.17
CA TRP A 834 -17.80 -9.51 18.13
C TRP A 834 -18.33 -9.15 19.53
N ASN A 835 -18.00 -7.95 20.02
CA ASN A 835 -18.42 -7.50 21.35
C ASN A 835 -19.95 -7.31 21.46
N ALA A 836 -20.61 -6.83 20.41
CA ALA A 836 -22.07 -6.70 20.36
C ALA A 836 -22.77 -8.07 20.44
N ILE A 837 -22.26 -9.07 19.71
CA ILE A 837 -22.71 -10.47 19.78
C ILE A 837 -22.48 -11.07 21.16
N LYS A 838 -21.28 -10.91 21.73
CA LYS A 838 -20.97 -11.31 23.12
C LYS A 838 -21.82 -10.57 24.16
N GLY A 839 -22.40 -9.42 23.80
CA GLY A 839 -23.35 -8.65 24.60
C GLY A 839 -24.73 -9.30 24.79
N HIS A 840 -25.02 -10.45 24.19
CA HIS A 840 -26.30 -11.17 24.36
C HIS A 840 -26.10 -12.64 24.82
N PRO A 841 -25.44 -12.88 25.97
CA PRO A 841 -25.14 -14.22 26.46
C PRO A 841 -26.42 -15.03 26.69
N GLY A 842 -26.36 -16.34 26.41
CA GLY A 842 -27.51 -17.24 26.52
C GLY A 842 -28.56 -17.07 25.41
N VAL A 843 -28.33 -16.21 24.41
CA VAL A 843 -29.22 -16.01 23.25
C VAL A 843 -28.44 -15.96 21.94
N ALA A 844 -27.38 -15.16 21.86
CA ALA A 844 -26.43 -15.23 20.77
C ALA A 844 -25.45 -16.39 21.02
N LEU A 845 -25.30 -17.29 20.04
CA LEU A 845 -24.44 -18.48 20.14
C LEU A 845 -23.04 -18.24 19.55
N GLY A 846 -22.78 -17.04 19.03
CA GLY A 846 -21.52 -16.60 18.43
C GLY A 846 -21.71 -16.04 17.00
N ALA A 847 -20.61 -15.93 16.26
CA ALA A 847 -20.53 -15.26 14.97
C ALA A 847 -19.57 -15.95 13.98
N THR A 848 -19.91 -15.90 12.69
CA THR A 848 -18.92 -15.97 11.60
C THR A 848 -18.73 -14.57 11.01
N GLU A 849 -17.65 -13.89 11.39
CA GLU A 849 -17.33 -12.55 10.84
C GLU A 849 -16.92 -12.65 9.36
N PHE A 850 -17.14 -11.58 8.61
CA PHE A 850 -16.87 -11.49 7.18
C PHE A 850 -15.64 -10.59 6.92
N HIS A 851 -14.56 -11.02 6.29
CA HIS A 851 -14.30 -12.29 5.60
C HIS A 851 -12.86 -12.79 5.80
N TYR A 852 -12.66 -14.12 5.79
CA TYR A 852 -11.34 -14.72 5.52
C TYR A 852 -11.32 -15.13 4.05
N GLY A 853 -10.91 -14.19 3.19
CA GLY A 853 -10.92 -14.32 1.73
C GLY A 853 -9.52 -14.17 1.12
N LEU A 854 -9.43 -14.22 -0.21
CA LEU A 854 -8.19 -14.04 -0.98
C LEU A 854 -8.27 -12.88 -1.99
N GLU A 855 -9.45 -12.31 -2.16
CA GLU A 855 -9.77 -11.30 -3.16
C GLU A 855 -8.85 -10.08 -2.98
N ASN A 856 -8.20 -9.68 -4.08
CA ASN A 856 -7.44 -8.44 -4.17
C ASN A 856 -8.20 -7.43 -5.06
N ASP A 857 -9.50 -7.29 -4.77
CA ASP A 857 -10.44 -6.42 -5.46
C ASP A 857 -10.99 -5.34 -4.48
N PHE A 858 -11.86 -4.46 -4.96
CA PHE A 858 -12.54 -3.44 -4.14
C PHE A 858 -13.25 -4.05 -2.92
N GLY A 859 -13.94 -5.19 -3.09
CA GLY A 859 -14.64 -5.88 -2.00
C GLY A 859 -13.68 -6.46 -0.98
N GLY A 860 -12.62 -7.14 -1.44
CA GLY A 860 -11.58 -7.71 -0.60
C GLY A 860 -10.78 -6.68 0.19
N VAL A 861 -10.53 -5.49 -0.36
CA VAL A 861 -9.92 -4.38 0.38
C VAL A 861 -10.90 -3.74 1.37
N TRP A 862 -12.20 -3.69 1.06
CA TRP A 862 -13.20 -3.19 1.99
C TRP A 862 -13.42 -4.12 3.19
N LEU A 863 -13.64 -5.42 2.93
CA LEU A 863 -14.29 -6.34 3.86
C LEU A 863 -13.49 -7.60 4.24
N ASN A 864 -12.28 -7.83 3.72
CA ASN A 864 -11.52 -9.01 4.15
C ASN A 864 -10.53 -8.71 5.29
N THR A 865 -10.45 -9.66 6.23
CA THR A 865 -9.34 -9.80 7.19
C THR A 865 -8.02 -10.22 6.52
N THR A 866 -8.10 -10.79 5.31
CA THR A 866 -6.99 -11.24 4.46
C THR A 866 -7.21 -10.81 3.01
N THR A 867 -6.25 -10.12 2.40
CA THR A 867 -6.36 -9.59 1.02
C THR A 867 -5.15 -10.10 0.23
N GLY A 868 -5.36 -10.73 -0.93
CA GLY A 868 -4.27 -11.33 -1.72
C GLY A 868 -3.47 -12.44 -0.99
N GLY A 869 -4.00 -12.99 0.11
CA GLY A 869 -3.28 -13.91 1.00
C GLY A 869 -2.39 -13.26 2.07
N TRP A 870 -2.34 -11.93 2.13
CA TRP A 870 -1.67 -11.16 3.19
C TRP A 870 -2.67 -10.84 4.32
N ARG A 871 -2.24 -10.96 5.58
CA ARG A 871 -3.10 -10.70 6.74
C ARG A 871 -3.19 -9.20 7.04
N ARG A 872 -4.37 -8.73 7.45
CA ARG A 872 -4.62 -7.30 7.74
C ARG A 872 -4.96 -7.06 9.20
N LEU A 873 -5.09 -5.79 9.59
CA LEU A 873 -5.42 -5.40 10.97
C LEU A 873 -6.69 -6.09 11.50
N GLY A 874 -7.67 -6.38 10.62
CA GLY A 874 -8.87 -7.17 10.96
C GLY A 874 -8.58 -8.61 11.40
N TYR A 875 -7.63 -9.31 10.75
CA TYR A 875 -7.21 -10.67 11.18
C TYR A 875 -6.69 -10.62 12.62
N HIS A 876 -5.85 -9.63 12.92
CA HIS A 876 -5.18 -9.50 14.22
C HIS A 876 -6.15 -9.08 15.33
N ALA A 877 -7.11 -8.21 15.03
CA ALA A 877 -8.22 -7.88 15.92
C ALA A 877 -9.03 -9.13 16.29
N MET A 878 -9.42 -9.94 15.29
CA MET A 878 -10.18 -11.16 15.53
C MET A 878 -9.36 -12.25 16.24
N ARG A 879 -8.06 -12.37 15.95
CA ARG A 879 -7.16 -13.24 16.72
C ARG A 879 -7.14 -12.85 18.19
N GLN A 880 -7.00 -11.55 18.49
CA GLN A 880 -7.02 -11.05 19.87
C GLN A 880 -8.38 -11.32 20.55
N ALA A 881 -9.49 -11.10 19.83
CA ALA A 881 -10.85 -11.36 20.31
C ALA A 881 -11.14 -12.84 20.61
N TYR A 882 -10.60 -13.76 19.79
CA TYR A 882 -10.86 -15.20 19.91
C TYR A 882 -9.89 -15.93 20.85
N THR A 883 -8.62 -15.52 20.89
CA THR A 883 -7.57 -16.18 21.70
C THR A 883 -7.23 -15.45 23.00
N GLY A 884 -7.58 -14.16 23.12
CA GLY A 884 -7.07 -13.28 24.17
C GLY A 884 -5.62 -12.81 23.97
N GLN A 885 -4.96 -13.21 22.87
CA GLN A 885 -3.55 -12.93 22.59
C GLN A 885 -3.36 -11.95 21.44
N VAL A 886 -2.54 -10.92 21.65
CA VAL A 886 -1.98 -10.10 20.57
C VAL A 886 -1.03 -10.99 19.74
N ALA A 887 -0.90 -10.72 18.43
CA ALA A 887 0.10 -11.40 17.60
C ALA A 887 1.51 -10.85 17.90
N PRO A 888 2.58 -11.67 17.72
CA PRO A 888 3.96 -11.20 17.93
C PRO A 888 4.43 -10.21 16.85
N ASN A 889 3.72 -10.17 15.71
CA ASN A 889 4.00 -9.32 14.57
C ASN A 889 2.67 -8.97 13.88
N THR A 890 2.52 -7.71 13.44
CA THR A 890 1.26 -7.06 13.08
C THR A 890 1.48 -6.03 11.97
N PRO A 891 0.55 -5.87 11.01
CA PRO A 891 0.78 -5.03 9.83
C PRO A 891 1.05 -3.55 10.13
N PRO A 892 1.76 -2.84 9.22
CA PRO A 892 2.02 -1.42 9.36
C PRO A 892 0.74 -0.59 9.46
N GLU A 893 0.63 0.23 10.50
CA GLU A 893 -0.54 1.06 10.72
C GLU A 893 -0.42 2.37 9.94
N ILE A 894 -1.32 2.58 8.97
CA ILE A 894 -1.43 3.83 8.23
C ILE A 894 -2.36 4.77 9.01
N THR A 895 -1.80 5.82 9.60
CA THR A 895 -2.52 6.75 10.48
C THR A 895 -3.09 7.97 9.76
N ALA A 896 -2.55 8.32 8.59
CA ALA A 896 -3.07 9.38 7.72
C ALA A 896 -2.76 9.09 6.24
N MET A 897 -3.66 9.51 5.36
CA MET A 897 -3.46 9.48 3.90
C MET A 897 -4.12 10.69 3.23
N THR A 898 -3.39 11.34 2.31
CA THR A 898 -3.84 12.48 1.52
C THR A 898 -3.54 12.30 0.02
N VAL A 899 -4.32 12.95 -0.83
CA VAL A 899 -4.16 12.96 -2.29
C VAL A 899 -4.16 14.39 -2.81
N GLY A 900 -3.14 14.76 -3.58
CA GLY A 900 -3.04 16.09 -4.19
C GLY A 900 -4.11 16.29 -5.26
N ASN A 901 -4.78 17.45 -5.25
CA ASN A 901 -5.84 17.82 -6.20
C ASN A 901 -6.98 16.78 -6.32
N GLN A 902 -7.38 16.17 -5.20
CA GLN A 902 -8.30 15.03 -5.11
C GLN A 902 -9.60 15.13 -5.95
N THR A 903 -10.11 16.34 -6.21
CA THR A 903 -11.35 16.59 -6.98
C THR A 903 -11.12 16.90 -8.47
N ALA A 904 -9.86 17.10 -8.90
CA ALA A 904 -9.49 17.53 -10.24
C ALA A 904 -8.05 17.12 -10.60
N VAL A 905 -7.83 15.80 -10.76
CA VAL A 905 -6.58 15.24 -11.26
C VAL A 905 -6.61 15.19 -12.80
N PRO A 906 -5.71 15.87 -13.54
CA PRO A 906 -5.69 15.79 -14.99
C PRO A 906 -5.40 14.37 -15.50
N ALA A 907 -6.20 13.88 -16.44
CA ALA A 907 -6.00 12.60 -17.10
C ALA A 907 -4.59 12.47 -17.71
N GLY A 908 -3.94 11.32 -17.49
CA GLY A 908 -2.57 11.06 -17.95
C GLY A 908 -1.47 11.94 -17.33
N GLY A 909 -1.83 12.93 -16.49
CA GLY A 909 -0.90 13.80 -15.76
C GLY A 909 -0.37 13.15 -14.48
N THR A 910 0.23 13.96 -13.59
CA THR A 910 0.77 13.47 -12.31
C THR A 910 0.15 14.17 -11.11
N PHE A 911 -0.04 13.43 -10.02
CA PHE A 911 -0.50 13.93 -8.73
C PHE A 911 0.32 13.31 -7.59
N THR A 912 0.19 13.86 -6.38
CA THR A 912 0.88 13.35 -5.19
C THR A 912 -0.03 12.46 -4.35
N VAL A 913 0.52 11.40 -3.78
CA VAL A 913 -0.09 10.60 -2.72
C VAL A 913 0.86 10.55 -1.54
N SER A 914 0.34 10.76 -0.35
CA SER A 914 1.12 10.75 0.90
C SER A 914 0.41 9.87 1.92
N ALA A 915 1.13 8.94 2.54
CA ALA A 915 0.62 8.03 3.57
C ALA A 915 1.59 7.96 4.76
N THR A 916 1.11 8.27 5.96
CA THR A 916 1.89 8.15 7.20
C THR A 916 1.71 6.74 7.73
N ALA A 917 2.67 5.85 7.47
CA ALA A 917 2.68 4.47 7.95
C ALA A 917 3.77 4.25 8.99
N THR A 918 3.45 3.49 10.04
CA THR A 918 4.40 3.06 11.07
C THR A 918 4.23 1.57 11.33
N ASP A 919 5.34 0.82 11.28
CA ASP A 919 5.34 -0.59 11.64
C ASP A 919 5.45 -0.76 13.17
N PRO A 920 4.57 -1.55 13.83
CA PRO A 920 4.60 -1.72 15.28
C PRO A 920 5.78 -2.53 15.83
N GLN A 921 6.50 -3.28 14.99
CA GLN A 921 7.69 -4.05 15.34
C GLN A 921 8.99 -3.35 14.92
N GLY A 922 8.92 -2.43 13.95
CA GLY A 922 10.05 -1.71 13.37
C GLY A 922 10.56 -2.33 12.06
N ASP A 923 9.74 -3.15 11.40
CA ASP A 923 10.08 -3.89 10.19
C ASP A 923 10.21 -2.97 8.95
N LEU A 924 10.71 -3.51 7.84
CA LEU A 924 10.93 -2.76 6.60
C LEU A 924 9.62 -2.56 5.84
N ILE A 925 8.99 -1.39 6.02
CA ILE A 925 7.81 -1.03 5.22
C ILE A 925 8.20 -0.88 3.74
N ARG A 926 7.60 -1.71 2.88
CA ARG A 926 7.66 -1.60 1.41
C ARG A 926 6.28 -1.30 0.85
N TYR A 927 6.21 -0.54 -0.25
CA TYR A 927 4.94 0.04 -0.71
C TYR A 927 4.50 -0.38 -2.11
N ASN A 928 3.19 -0.43 -2.34
CA ASN A 928 2.58 -0.55 -3.66
C ASN A 928 1.32 0.32 -3.76
N LEU A 929 1.05 0.84 -4.96
CA LEU A 929 -0.14 1.66 -5.23
C LEU A 929 -1.03 0.96 -6.25
N MET A 930 -2.29 0.76 -5.87
CA MET A 930 -3.34 0.16 -6.69
C MET A 930 -4.47 1.17 -6.94
N ALA A 931 -5.28 0.94 -7.97
CA ALA A 931 -6.51 1.71 -8.21
C ALA A 931 -7.70 0.85 -8.62
N SER A 932 -8.92 1.34 -8.34
CA SER A 932 -10.20 0.77 -8.79
C SER A 932 -10.98 1.77 -9.66
N ASP A 933 -11.62 1.25 -10.71
CA ASP A 933 -12.53 1.95 -11.62
C ASP A 933 -14.03 1.68 -11.33
N LYS A 934 -14.38 1.08 -10.19
CA LYS A 934 -15.76 0.68 -9.84
C LYS A 934 -16.81 1.76 -10.04
N HIS A 935 -16.49 3.01 -9.76
CA HIS A 935 -17.43 4.13 -9.90
C HIS A 935 -17.49 4.73 -11.32
N ILE A 936 -16.86 4.07 -12.30
CA ILE A 936 -16.87 4.39 -13.73
C ILE A 936 -17.44 3.21 -14.54
N THR A 937 -16.98 1.98 -14.25
CA THR A 937 -17.25 0.78 -15.07
C THR A 937 -18.03 -0.32 -14.34
N ALA A 938 -18.33 -0.15 -13.04
CA ALA A 938 -18.78 -1.19 -12.10
C ALA A 938 -17.81 -2.37 -11.87
N ASN A 939 -16.64 -2.39 -12.53
CA ASN A 939 -15.58 -3.36 -12.29
C ASN A 939 -15.06 -3.25 -10.85
N ARG A 940 -14.96 -4.37 -10.14
CA ARG A 940 -14.42 -4.39 -8.78
C ARG A 940 -12.90 -4.60 -8.75
N GLY A 941 -12.28 -5.09 -9.83
CA GLY A 941 -10.86 -5.40 -9.88
C GLY A 941 -9.95 -4.21 -9.53
N LEU A 942 -8.78 -4.52 -8.99
CA LEU A 942 -7.71 -3.55 -8.76
C LEU A 942 -6.60 -3.69 -9.80
N ARG A 943 -5.98 -2.58 -10.16
CA ARG A 943 -4.84 -2.53 -11.09
C ARG A 943 -3.69 -1.72 -10.53
N HIS A 944 -2.46 -2.10 -10.89
CA HIS A 944 -1.25 -1.38 -10.47
C HIS A 944 -1.21 0.03 -11.08
N LEU A 945 -0.92 1.04 -10.26
CA LEU A 945 -0.59 2.37 -10.76
C LEU A 945 0.88 2.47 -11.15
N GLU A 946 1.20 3.42 -12.02
CA GLU A 946 2.57 3.88 -12.26
C GLU A 946 2.91 4.97 -11.24
N PHE A 947 4.00 4.80 -10.49
CA PHE A 947 4.41 5.75 -9.46
C PHE A 947 5.93 5.76 -9.25
N THR A 948 6.44 6.90 -8.79
CA THR A 948 7.78 7.06 -8.22
C THR A 948 7.63 7.30 -6.72
N GLN A 949 8.28 6.49 -5.89
CA GLN A 949 8.37 6.76 -4.45
C GLN A 949 9.43 7.85 -4.21
N THR A 950 9.00 9.02 -3.74
CA THR A 950 9.84 10.22 -3.53
C THR A 950 10.30 10.39 -2.08
N GLY A 951 9.79 9.56 -1.17
CA GLY A 951 10.16 9.53 0.25
C GLY A 951 9.44 8.40 0.99
N ASN A 952 9.59 8.30 2.32
CA ASN A 952 8.86 7.28 3.08
C ASN A 952 7.34 7.57 3.04
N GLY A 953 6.56 6.66 2.46
CA GLY A 953 5.12 6.87 2.21
C GLY A 953 4.78 8.07 1.31
N GLN A 954 5.72 8.60 0.52
CA GLN A 954 5.48 9.72 -0.40
C GLN A 954 5.64 9.27 -1.86
N PHE A 955 4.67 9.60 -2.70
CA PHE A 955 4.61 9.12 -4.07
C PHE A 955 4.19 10.23 -5.05
N THR A 956 4.87 10.30 -6.20
CA THR A 956 4.36 10.94 -7.41
C THR A 956 3.74 9.86 -8.28
N VAL A 957 2.49 10.04 -8.68
CA VAL A 957 1.64 9.01 -9.28
C VAL A 957 1.13 9.49 -10.63
N ARG A 958 1.20 8.64 -11.67
CA ARG A 958 0.57 8.94 -12.96
C ARG A 958 -0.93 8.64 -12.91
N ALA A 959 -1.73 9.60 -13.35
CA ALA A 959 -3.18 9.48 -13.41
C ALA A 959 -3.61 8.56 -14.57
N PRO A 960 -4.69 7.78 -14.39
CA PRO A 960 -5.41 7.16 -15.50
C PRO A 960 -5.79 8.14 -16.61
N GLU A 961 -5.94 7.64 -17.84
CA GLU A 961 -6.52 8.41 -18.96
C GLU A 961 -8.06 8.53 -18.86
N ALA A 962 -8.72 7.50 -18.33
CA ALA A 962 -10.17 7.42 -18.29
C ALA A 962 -10.77 8.30 -17.18
N LEU A 963 -11.73 9.15 -17.58
CA LEU A 963 -12.38 10.16 -16.73
C LEU A 963 -13.32 9.54 -15.69
N GLY A 964 -13.55 10.29 -14.60
CA GLY A 964 -14.53 9.92 -13.57
C GLY A 964 -13.89 9.73 -12.19
N VAL A 965 -14.61 9.08 -11.28
CA VAL A 965 -14.15 8.88 -9.89
C VAL A 965 -13.45 7.54 -9.74
N TRP A 966 -12.19 7.60 -9.34
CA TRP A 966 -11.33 6.47 -9.02
C TRP A 966 -11.20 6.32 -7.50
N LYS A 967 -10.71 5.17 -7.05
CA LYS A 967 -10.03 5.05 -5.75
C LYS A 967 -8.57 4.70 -5.95
N VAL A 968 -7.67 5.32 -5.18
CA VAL A 968 -6.27 4.91 -5.01
C VAL A 968 -6.10 4.27 -3.64
N TYR A 969 -5.34 3.17 -3.60
CA TYR A 969 -5.03 2.38 -2.41
C TYR A 969 -3.52 2.33 -2.22
N VAL A 970 -3.04 2.64 -1.01
CA VAL A 970 -1.63 2.47 -0.61
C VAL A 970 -1.53 1.21 0.23
N TYR A 971 -0.78 0.23 -0.28
CA TYR A 971 -0.43 -1.00 0.40
C TYR A 971 0.92 -0.80 1.08
N ALA A 972 1.01 -1.13 2.38
CA ALA A 972 2.22 -1.08 3.19
C ALA A 972 2.50 -2.48 3.75
N TYR A 973 3.52 -3.16 3.24
CA TYR A 973 3.92 -4.52 3.62
C TYR A 973 5.05 -4.50 4.65
N ASP A 974 5.04 -5.41 5.62
CA ASP A 974 6.08 -5.59 6.64
C ASP A 974 7.23 -6.53 6.23
N GLY A 975 6.97 -7.45 5.30
CA GLY A 975 7.86 -8.58 4.97
C GLY A 975 7.71 -9.80 5.88
N HIS A 976 6.79 -9.78 6.84
CA HIS A 976 6.41 -10.90 7.72
C HIS A 976 5.07 -11.55 7.32
N GLY A 977 4.41 -11.02 6.28
CA GLY A 977 3.22 -11.59 5.65
C GLY A 977 1.93 -10.86 6.00
N ASN A 978 2.02 -9.67 6.57
CA ASN A 978 0.89 -8.78 6.79
C ASN A 978 0.95 -7.55 5.85
N VAL A 979 -0.18 -6.87 5.70
CA VAL A 979 -0.29 -5.62 4.96
C VAL A 979 -1.24 -4.65 5.65
N GLY A 980 -0.89 -3.36 5.71
CA GLY A 980 -1.81 -2.27 6.00
C GLY A 980 -2.28 -1.64 4.69
N ILE A 981 -3.59 -1.37 4.54
CA ILE A 981 -4.15 -0.80 3.29
C ILE A 981 -5.08 0.37 3.59
N GLU A 982 -4.68 1.57 3.16
CA GLU A 982 -5.46 2.80 3.27
C GLU A 982 -5.83 3.33 1.88
N GLN A 983 -6.95 4.05 1.75
CA GLN A 983 -7.49 4.47 0.46
C GLN A 983 -8.03 5.90 0.45
N ARG A 984 -8.10 6.52 -0.73
CA ARG A 984 -8.88 7.75 -0.96
C ARG A 984 -9.47 7.70 -2.38
N SER A 985 -10.65 8.27 -2.58
CA SER A 985 -11.11 8.56 -3.94
C SER A 985 -10.27 9.67 -4.58
N PHE A 986 -10.23 9.72 -5.91
CA PHE A 986 -9.79 10.89 -6.65
C PHE A 986 -10.55 11.00 -7.98
N LYS A 987 -10.84 12.21 -8.43
CA LYS A 987 -11.57 12.43 -9.68
C LYS A 987 -10.61 12.81 -10.81
N VAL A 988 -10.57 11.97 -11.84
CA VAL A 988 -9.85 12.23 -13.09
C VAL A 988 -10.71 13.11 -13.99
N VAL A 989 -10.12 14.20 -14.48
CA VAL A 989 -10.76 15.24 -15.30
C VAL A 989 -9.98 15.51 -16.58
N PRO A 990 -10.60 16.06 -17.65
CA PRO A 990 -9.90 16.43 -18.88
C PRO A 990 -8.71 17.36 -18.61
N PRO A 991 -7.53 17.15 -19.24
CA PRO A 991 -6.37 18.02 -19.06
C PRO A 991 -6.62 19.42 -19.62
N THR A 992 -6.40 20.44 -18.79
CA THR A 992 -6.61 21.84 -19.20
C THR A 992 -5.44 22.31 -20.07
N VAL A 993 -5.72 22.56 -21.35
CA VAL A 993 -4.77 23.23 -22.27
C VAL A 993 -4.85 24.74 -22.08
N ALA A 994 -3.70 25.42 -22.10
CA ALA A 994 -3.63 26.88 -22.08
C ALA A 994 -4.00 27.49 -23.45
N GLY A 995 -4.61 28.67 -23.44
CA GLY A 995 -5.02 29.39 -24.65
C GLY A 995 -6.49 29.18 -25.04
N THR A 996 -6.85 29.58 -26.26
CA THR A 996 -8.24 29.49 -26.78
C THR A 996 -8.41 28.26 -27.67
N ASN A 997 -9.36 27.38 -27.36
CA ASN A 997 -9.82 26.34 -28.29
C ASN A 997 -10.60 27.00 -29.44
N LEU A 998 -10.00 27.04 -30.62
CA LEU A 998 -10.53 27.60 -31.86
C LEU A 998 -11.58 26.70 -32.51
N ALA A 999 -11.54 25.39 -32.23
CA ALA A 999 -12.41 24.36 -32.79
C ALA A 999 -13.77 24.27 -32.07
N ARG A 1000 -13.86 24.72 -30.82
CA ARG A 1000 -15.08 24.56 -30.02
C ARG A 1000 -16.31 25.20 -30.69
N GLY A 1001 -17.38 24.41 -30.85
CA GLY A 1001 -18.64 24.83 -31.46
C GLY A 1001 -18.56 25.16 -32.96
N ARG A 1002 -17.50 24.73 -33.66
CA ARG A 1002 -17.33 24.95 -35.10
C ARG A 1002 -18.07 23.92 -35.95
N THR A 1003 -18.15 24.20 -37.26
CA THR A 1003 -18.64 23.23 -38.24
C THR A 1003 -17.62 22.09 -38.40
N VAL A 1004 -18.07 20.86 -38.19
CA VAL A 1004 -17.26 19.65 -38.34
C VAL A 1004 -17.84 18.79 -39.46
N THR A 1005 -16.96 18.15 -40.23
CA THR A 1005 -17.31 17.13 -41.23
C THR A 1005 -16.41 15.91 -41.04
N ALA A 1006 -16.89 14.74 -41.43
CA ALA A 1006 -16.15 13.47 -41.30
C ALA A 1006 -16.34 12.61 -42.55
N SER A 1007 -15.48 11.61 -42.73
CA SER A 1007 -15.64 10.57 -43.74
C SER A 1007 -16.95 9.77 -43.57
N SER A 1008 -17.37 9.58 -42.32
CA SER A 1008 -18.52 8.77 -41.91
C SER A 1008 -18.85 9.02 -40.43
N HIS A 1009 -20.02 8.57 -39.99
CA HIS A 1009 -20.37 8.49 -38.58
C HIS A 1009 -21.35 7.34 -38.35
N GLN A 1010 -21.34 6.74 -37.16
CA GLN A 1010 -22.27 5.67 -36.79
C GLN A 1010 -23.68 6.26 -36.57
N PRO A 1011 -24.72 5.77 -37.29
CA PRO A 1011 -26.08 6.32 -37.21
C PRO A 1011 -26.84 5.90 -35.94
N THR A 1012 -26.30 4.94 -35.19
CA THR A 1012 -26.85 4.45 -33.92
C THR A 1012 -25.71 4.20 -32.92
N GLY A 1013 -26.04 4.20 -31.63
CA GLY A 1013 -25.09 4.02 -30.54
C GLY A 1013 -25.73 4.38 -29.21
N THR A 1014 -24.98 4.23 -28.11
CA THR A 1014 -25.39 4.73 -26.80
C THR A 1014 -25.67 6.23 -26.91
N ASN A 1015 -26.86 6.66 -26.47
CA ASN A 1015 -27.37 8.03 -26.56
C ASN A 1015 -27.65 8.57 -27.99
N GLY A 1016 -27.62 7.74 -29.04
CA GLY A 1016 -28.07 8.10 -30.39
C GLY A 1016 -26.99 8.05 -31.48
N PRO A 1017 -27.14 8.81 -32.59
CA PRO A 1017 -26.11 8.86 -33.65
C PRO A 1017 -24.84 9.55 -33.16
N GLN A 1018 -23.67 9.02 -33.47
CA GLN A 1018 -22.38 9.47 -32.92
C GLN A 1018 -21.78 10.59 -33.80
N LEU A 1019 -22.44 11.76 -33.80
CA LEU A 1019 -22.28 12.83 -34.80
C LEU A 1019 -20.88 13.48 -34.79
N PRO A 1020 -20.35 13.93 -35.96
CA PRO A 1020 -19.08 14.66 -36.04
C PRO A 1020 -19.01 15.95 -35.20
N SER A 1021 -20.14 16.60 -34.97
CA SER A 1021 -20.25 17.83 -34.17
C SER A 1021 -19.97 17.63 -32.68
N TYR A 1022 -20.11 16.40 -32.16
CA TYR A 1022 -19.88 16.11 -30.75
C TYR A 1022 -18.40 16.23 -30.39
N ALA A 1023 -17.50 15.88 -31.32
CA ALA A 1023 -16.06 16.02 -31.12
C ALA A 1023 -15.54 17.50 -31.06
N VAL A 1024 -16.41 18.50 -30.92
CA VAL A 1024 -16.02 19.90 -30.65
C VAL A 1024 -17.02 20.65 -29.74
N ASP A 1025 -17.99 20.00 -29.11
CA ASP A 1025 -18.94 20.71 -28.23
C ASP A 1025 -18.34 20.99 -26.83
N GLY A 1026 -17.32 20.21 -26.44
CA GLY A 1026 -16.66 20.24 -25.14
C GLY A 1026 -17.46 19.56 -24.03
N ASP A 1027 -18.37 18.63 -24.35
CA ASP A 1027 -19.03 17.70 -23.43
C ASP A 1027 -18.44 16.29 -23.60
N TYR A 1028 -17.65 15.84 -22.62
CA TYR A 1028 -17.04 14.52 -22.62
C TYR A 1028 -18.04 13.36 -22.39
N GLY A 1029 -19.34 13.65 -22.30
CA GLY A 1029 -20.43 12.68 -22.40
C GLY A 1029 -20.90 12.38 -23.84
N THR A 1030 -20.55 13.22 -24.82
CA THR A 1030 -20.85 13.02 -26.25
C THR A 1030 -19.57 12.63 -27.01
N ARG A 1031 -19.70 12.04 -28.21
CA ARG A 1031 -18.54 11.66 -29.04
C ARG A 1031 -18.89 11.51 -30.52
N TRP A 1032 -17.93 11.79 -31.39
CA TRP A 1032 -17.95 11.26 -32.76
C TRP A 1032 -17.51 9.79 -32.75
N ALA A 1033 -18.12 8.94 -33.57
CA ALA A 1033 -17.59 7.61 -33.87
C ALA A 1033 -17.75 7.29 -35.37
N SER A 1034 -16.68 6.83 -36.02
CA SER A 1034 -16.65 6.50 -37.46
C SER A 1034 -17.21 5.11 -37.76
N GLU A 1035 -17.52 4.87 -39.03
CA GLU A 1035 -17.63 3.51 -39.56
C GLU A 1035 -16.29 2.76 -39.44
N TRP A 1036 -16.33 1.43 -39.45
CA TRP A 1036 -15.23 0.55 -39.02
C TRP A 1036 -14.13 0.36 -40.09
N VAL A 1037 -13.56 1.47 -40.55
CA VAL A 1037 -12.52 1.51 -41.61
C VAL A 1037 -11.32 2.36 -41.19
N ASP A 1038 -10.12 1.88 -41.49
CA ASP A 1038 -8.86 2.53 -41.09
C ASP A 1038 -8.60 3.86 -41.80
N THR A 1039 -9.28 4.13 -42.91
CA THR A 1039 -9.19 5.35 -43.72
C THR A 1039 -10.11 6.49 -43.26
N ALA A 1040 -10.83 6.33 -42.15
CA ALA A 1040 -11.75 7.34 -41.65
C ALA A 1040 -11.04 8.59 -41.07
N TRP A 1041 -11.70 9.74 -41.20
CA TRP A 1041 -11.16 11.05 -40.80
C TRP A 1041 -12.25 12.00 -40.27
N LEU A 1042 -11.81 12.98 -39.49
CA LEU A 1042 -12.61 14.06 -38.90
C LEU A 1042 -11.92 15.40 -39.16
N GLN A 1043 -12.64 16.41 -39.66
CA GLN A 1043 -12.09 17.76 -39.89
C GLN A 1043 -13.01 18.87 -39.40
N VAL A 1044 -12.41 19.92 -38.83
CA VAL A 1044 -13.09 21.11 -38.32
C VAL A 1044 -12.75 22.34 -39.18
N ASP A 1045 -13.76 23.18 -39.46
CA ASP A 1045 -13.62 24.49 -40.11
C ASP A 1045 -13.56 25.60 -39.04
N LEU A 1046 -12.38 26.20 -38.84
CA LEU A 1046 -12.16 27.29 -37.89
C LEU A 1046 -12.82 28.62 -38.35
N GLY A 1047 -13.47 28.64 -39.51
CA GLY A 1047 -14.20 29.77 -40.11
C GLY A 1047 -13.30 30.78 -40.84
N SER A 1048 -12.00 30.75 -40.58
CA SER A 1048 -10.98 31.60 -41.21
C SER A 1048 -9.60 30.96 -41.02
N VAL A 1049 -8.58 31.39 -41.76
CA VAL A 1049 -7.20 30.95 -41.50
C VAL A 1049 -6.76 31.46 -40.12
N GLN A 1050 -6.42 30.54 -39.23
CA GLN A 1050 -5.92 30.80 -37.88
C GLN A 1050 -4.58 30.10 -37.67
N SER A 1051 -3.70 30.71 -36.88
CA SER A 1051 -2.54 30.03 -36.31
C SER A 1051 -2.94 29.28 -35.04
N PHE A 1052 -2.33 28.12 -34.83
CA PHE A 1052 -2.44 27.30 -33.62
C PHE A 1052 -1.06 26.74 -33.25
N ASN A 1053 -0.85 26.44 -31.97
CA ASN A 1053 0.41 25.92 -31.43
C ASN A 1053 0.26 24.63 -30.60
N HIS A 1054 -0.97 24.16 -30.40
CA HIS A 1054 -1.26 22.89 -29.75
C HIS A 1054 -2.56 22.27 -30.30
N VAL A 1055 -2.65 20.94 -30.34
CA VAL A 1055 -3.86 20.17 -30.65
C VAL A 1055 -4.05 19.08 -29.59
N GLN A 1056 -5.22 19.03 -28.97
CA GLN A 1056 -5.59 17.97 -28.03
C GLN A 1056 -6.58 17.02 -28.71
N LEU A 1057 -6.32 15.71 -28.64
CA LEU A 1057 -7.28 14.67 -29.02
C LEU A 1057 -7.69 13.90 -27.76
N ALA A 1058 -8.99 13.82 -27.49
CA ALA A 1058 -9.54 12.99 -26.43
C ALA A 1058 -10.23 11.78 -27.03
N TRP A 1059 -9.59 10.63 -27.00
CA TRP A 1059 -10.10 9.39 -27.60
C TRP A 1059 -11.02 8.62 -26.64
N GLU A 1060 -11.99 7.92 -27.23
CA GLU A 1060 -12.70 6.82 -26.58
C GLU A 1060 -11.84 5.53 -26.66
N ALA A 1061 -12.29 4.42 -26.06
CA ALA A 1061 -11.55 3.15 -26.11
C ALA A 1061 -11.30 2.65 -27.55
N ALA A 1062 -12.13 3.04 -28.52
CA ALA A 1062 -11.88 2.83 -29.94
C ALA A 1062 -11.00 3.95 -30.56
N TYR A 1063 -9.71 3.95 -30.25
CA TYR A 1063 -8.74 4.96 -30.69
C TYR A 1063 -7.92 4.57 -31.95
N ALA A 1064 -7.09 5.50 -32.43
CA ALA A 1064 -6.14 5.27 -33.53
C ALA A 1064 -4.73 4.93 -33.04
N THR A 1065 -4.18 3.77 -33.43
CA THR A 1065 -2.76 3.46 -33.25
C THR A 1065 -1.89 4.19 -34.25
N ALA A 1066 -2.39 4.46 -35.47
CA ALA A 1066 -1.71 5.30 -36.45
C ALA A 1066 -2.63 6.36 -37.03
N TYR A 1067 -2.20 7.62 -36.99
CA TYR A 1067 -2.94 8.77 -37.52
C TYR A 1067 -2.01 9.93 -37.89
N THR A 1068 -2.57 10.92 -38.58
CA THR A 1068 -1.93 12.22 -38.85
C THR A 1068 -2.84 13.37 -38.44
N VAL A 1069 -2.24 14.48 -38.00
CA VAL A 1069 -2.94 15.78 -37.90
C VAL A 1069 -2.46 16.65 -39.05
N GLN A 1070 -3.41 17.23 -39.76
CA GLN A 1070 -3.17 17.95 -41.01
C GLN A 1070 -3.91 19.29 -40.99
N THR A 1071 -3.39 20.29 -41.70
CA THR A 1071 -4.04 21.59 -41.85
C THR A 1071 -4.10 22.05 -43.30
N SER A 1072 -5.08 22.89 -43.62
CA SER A 1072 -5.34 23.39 -44.97
C SER A 1072 -5.96 24.79 -44.93
N ALA A 1073 -5.68 25.63 -45.93
CA ALA A 1073 -6.34 26.93 -46.11
C ALA A 1073 -7.67 26.82 -46.89
N ASP A 1074 -7.83 25.77 -47.71
CA ASP A 1074 -8.91 25.62 -48.71
C ASP A 1074 -9.71 24.30 -48.58
N GLY A 1075 -9.33 23.42 -47.65
CA GLY A 1075 -9.94 22.11 -47.43
C GLY A 1075 -9.52 21.03 -48.45
N SER A 1076 -8.70 21.39 -49.44
CA SER A 1076 -8.30 20.53 -50.56
C SER A 1076 -6.80 20.23 -50.58
N ASN A 1077 -5.96 21.23 -50.31
CA ASN A 1077 -4.51 21.12 -50.23
C ASN A 1077 -4.09 20.99 -48.77
N TRP A 1078 -3.51 19.84 -48.39
CA TRP A 1078 -3.28 19.48 -46.99
C TRP A 1078 -1.78 19.37 -46.66
N THR A 1079 -1.37 20.02 -45.57
CA THR A 1079 -0.03 19.89 -44.98
C THR A 1079 -0.13 19.10 -43.69
N THR A 1080 0.66 18.04 -43.55
CA THR A 1080 0.74 17.26 -42.29
C THR A 1080 1.60 18.00 -41.28
N VAL A 1081 1.06 18.23 -40.07
CA VAL A 1081 1.76 18.88 -38.95
C VAL A 1081 2.11 17.89 -37.82
N TYR A 1082 1.51 16.70 -37.81
CA TYR A 1082 1.83 15.61 -36.90
C TYR A 1082 1.58 14.24 -37.56
N SER A 1083 2.36 13.24 -37.19
CA SER A 1083 2.12 11.83 -37.52
C SER A 1083 2.57 10.93 -36.38
N THR A 1084 1.82 9.85 -36.15
CA THR A 1084 2.22 8.76 -35.24
C THR A 1084 1.80 7.41 -35.82
N SER A 1085 2.53 6.37 -35.44
CA SER A 1085 2.20 4.95 -35.67
C SER A 1085 2.22 4.14 -34.37
N SER A 1086 2.14 4.82 -33.22
CA SER A 1086 2.14 4.23 -31.89
C SER A 1086 1.29 5.06 -30.91
N GLY A 1087 0.14 5.55 -31.37
CA GLY A 1087 -0.88 6.16 -30.51
C GLY A 1087 -1.45 5.14 -29.52
N ASN A 1088 -1.80 5.61 -28.33
CA ASN A 1088 -2.21 4.79 -27.17
C ASN A 1088 -3.62 5.13 -26.63
N GLY A 1089 -4.34 6.05 -27.29
CA GLY A 1089 -5.65 6.52 -26.85
C GLY A 1089 -5.56 7.45 -25.64
N GLY A 1090 -6.69 7.67 -24.96
CA GLY A 1090 -6.74 8.65 -23.88
C GLY A 1090 -6.58 10.07 -24.41
N PHE A 1091 -5.71 10.87 -23.77
CA PHE A 1091 -5.52 12.28 -24.09
C PHE A 1091 -4.18 12.59 -24.76
N ASP A 1092 -4.17 12.64 -26.10
CA ASP A 1092 -3.01 13.10 -26.87
C ASP A 1092 -2.84 14.62 -26.71
N GLN A 1093 -1.69 15.07 -26.20
CA GLN A 1093 -1.33 16.47 -25.97
C GLN A 1093 -0.29 16.94 -27.01
N LEU A 1094 -0.72 17.31 -28.21
CA LEU A 1094 0.17 17.51 -29.35
C LEU A 1094 0.67 18.96 -29.43
N ASN A 1095 1.91 19.20 -28.99
CA ASN A 1095 2.60 20.49 -29.11
C ASN A 1095 3.07 20.76 -30.56
N VAL A 1096 2.11 20.97 -31.47
CA VAL A 1096 2.33 21.15 -32.91
C VAL A 1096 1.81 22.50 -33.41
N SER A 1097 2.66 23.19 -34.17
CA SER A 1097 2.33 24.51 -34.73
C SER A 1097 1.85 24.40 -36.18
N GLY A 1098 0.80 25.15 -36.50
CA GLY A 1098 0.23 25.19 -37.85
C GLY A 1098 -0.53 26.49 -38.13
N SER A 1099 -0.89 26.69 -39.40
CA SER A 1099 -1.71 27.81 -39.84
C SER A 1099 -2.61 27.37 -40.98
N GLY A 1100 -3.92 27.46 -40.79
CA GLY A 1100 -4.92 27.03 -41.76
C GLY A 1100 -6.34 27.37 -41.32
N ARG A 1101 -7.30 27.20 -42.23
CA ARG A 1101 -8.73 27.31 -41.94
C ARG A 1101 -9.30 25.98 -41.46
N TYR A 1102 -8.78 24.88 -41.99
CA TYR A 1102 -9.21 23.53 -41.67
C TYR A 1102 -8.12 22.80 -40.89
N VAL A 1103 -8.53 21.99 -39.91
CA VAL A 1103 -7.67 21.02 -39.22
C VAL A 1103 -8.35 19.66 -39.29
N ARG A 1104 -7.61 18.62 -39.66
CA ARG A 1104 -8.09 17.25 -39.85
C ARG A 1104 -7.26 16.26 -39.05
N VAL A 1105 -7.94 15.36 -38.35
CA VAL A 1105 -7.39 14.10 -37.87
C VAL A 1105 -7.71 13.04 -38.91
N ASN A 1106 -6.68 12.46 -39.52
CA ASN A 1106 -6.81 11.43 -40.55
C ASN A 1106 -6.16 10.14 -40.05
N GLY A 1107 -6.97 9.13 -39.75
CA GLY A 1107 -6.51 7.82 -39.31
C GLY A 1107 -5.82 7.02 -40.41
N SER A 1108 -5.09 5.98 -39.99
CA SER A 1108 -4.44 5.00 -40.89
C SER A 1108 -4.30 3.60 -40.29
N ALA A 1109 -4.45 3.44 -38.97
CA ALA A 1109 -4.66 2.14 -38.32
C ALA A 1109 -5.46 2.31 -37.01
N ARG A 1110 -6.49 1.48 -36.82
CA ARG A 1110 -7.33 1.43 -35.61
C ARG A 1110 -6.70 0.54 -34.53
N ALA A 1111 -6.92 0.90 -33.27
CA ALA A 1111 -6.48 0.12 -32.12
C ALA A 1111 -7.37 -1.10 -31.82
N THR A 1112 -8.60 -1.10 -32.33
CA THR A 1112 -9.63 -2.11 -32.08
C THR A 1112 -10.33 -2.49 -33.39
N SER A 1113 -11.23 -3.49 -33.34
CA SER A 1113 -12.09 -3.86 -34.47
C SER A 1113 -13.13 -2.80 -34.84
N TYR A 1114 -13.46 -1.89 -33.92
CA TYR A 1114 -14.42 -0.80 -34.11
C TYR A 1114 -13.83 0.36 -34.92
N GLY A 1115 -14.64 1.36 -35.30
CA GLY A 1115 -14.17 2.61 -35.93
C GLY A 1115 -13.40 3.51 -34.97
N TYR A 1116 -12.86 4.63 -35.46
CA TYR A 1116 -12.27 5.66 -34.59
C TYR A 1116 -13.35 6.40 -33.80
N SER A 1117 -13.08 6.80 -32.56
CA SER A 1117 -13.99 7.64 -31.80
C SER A 1117 -13.26 8.67 -30.91
N LEU A 1118 -13.77 9.91 -30.96
CA LEU A 1118 -13.23 11.07 -30.26
C LEU A 1118 -14.34 11.75 -29.45
N TYR A 1119 -14.07 12.00 -28.17
CA TYR A 1119 -14.85 12.89 -27.31
C TYR A 1119 -14.63 14.37 -27.70
N GLU A 1120 -13.38 14.78 -27.98
CA GLU A 1120 -13.03 16.17 -28.33
C GLU A 1120 -11.80 16.24 -29.25
N LEU A 1121 -11.84 17.17 -30.21
CA LEU A 1121 -10.76 17.64 -31.08
C LEU A 1121 -10.53 19.13 -30.78
N GLY A 1122 -9.70 19.42 -29.78
CA GLY A 1122 -9.37 20.79 -29.40
C GLY A 1122 -8.19 21.33 -30.20
N VAL A 1123 -8.35 22.50 -30.83
CA VAL A 1123 -7.28 23.18 -31.59
C VAL A 1123 -6.96 24.50 -30.91
N TYR A 1124 -5.78 24.65 -30.34
CA TYR A 1124 -5.48 25.71 -29.39
C TYR A 1124 -4.47 26.73 -29.92
N ARG A 1125 -4.74 28.00 -29.63
CA ARG A 1125 -3.80 29.11 -29.78
C ARG A 1125 -3.54 29.75 -28.41
N GLY A 1126 -2.28 29.74 -27.99
CA GLY A 1126 -1.77 30.51 -26.84
C GLY A 1126 -1.84 32.02 -27.03
#